data_AF-A0A8H8JF07-F1
#
_entry.id   AF-A0A8H8JF07-F1
#
_cell.length_a   1.000
_cell.length_b   1.000
_cell.length_c   1.000
_cell.angle_alpha   90.00
_cell.angle_beta   90.00
_cell.angle_gamma   90.00
#
_symmetry.space_group_name_H-M   'P 1'
#
loop_
_entity.id
_entity.type
_entity.pdbx_description
1 polymer ?
#
loop_
_entity_poly.entity_id
_entity_poly.type
_entity_poly.pdbx_seq_one_letter_code
_entity_poly.pdbx_strand_id
1 'polypeptide(L)'
;MSHALTPPADSEPEFLSQSSSTFDGYTRQFKDPVHDYIEIPPYLSCIIDTPQFQRLRELKQLGSAYYVFPGASHNRFEHCLGVAHLAKKMVEGLQSRQPELNISQRDVKCVAIAGLCHDLGHGPFSHVWDNKFLPAVSPGESWSHEMGSEMMFDAICADYDVDLSIDEQNFVKDLIRGRPNLTRDRHVMLVYCSVCYLRLIRTRNRVPAEKPFLFEIVANSRNGIDVDKFDYIQRDTHAVGNKMNDVTSRLIRSARVIDNQICYADKDWYMVSQLFESRFSLHKMIYNHKSAKAVELMIVDALVKAEPFLHLADKIHDAEEYLYLNDSVLLEIEKSKDPELAESREIIHRIRTRQLYKHVDVYMFPAEHRATLKKLTPSLVADSAKGIKLPEGDDVTLAAEDVAIDVTLIHLGMKDKRPVDLVKFYGKRNPNISHRAPPECVSHVFSESSQELCLRVFTRNPDKFGIVQASCRAALDSLFPPDDKASVPEPPTTPKMSPALVKPAPFTAQYNELRRSSLPRSVSTPFAPNPFTTVPPNYRETHSPQAQAVNGKRSRGDSPHVSPDWPESKRVRAMGYQNPIIPGFNPDPTILRTGSDYFVATSTFEFFPGVPIYHSKDLIKWETIGHAFNRPNQLMMRGTAPSGGLFAPTLRYNKGYYYLITTWFDVISPPDNVTRTPRSMYVKTKNIFDETQWSDPVYVDQPGFDPDLFFDDDGKVYLSTAYGANDFGHPNSGYFSIFTTEIDINTGDSITESRFTHQSPLPIDTPRLAEGAHIYKINGTYYMMTAEAGTDVQHREMSYRSKTGPYGPWEESPYNPLVFNGRNLSQPILATGHADMVQTPNGQWWAVFLGTRPQNPTNSGGRPQLGRETFLAPIQWTKDGWYTINNGKDITFNMPGLYNLATPKTWKDSFKGAFADKNYYTVRTPYKPFHSFPKSGGLDLRGNVYTLSDRETAAAFFRKQSEISTIFSTKLTFSPTSTRHEAGATIYLSIHYHNEIGITINPNSNKTAIFATTRSGELATAKTTYVDLPQGVNSAQLFIKAEPSQYSLGYSVGSGSPKYIASVDSKWLQAYLSGWQNFVGSHFGIYATSNGLPMLQKANFAYVQTSKQ
;
A
#
# COMPACT_ATOMS: atom_id res chain seq x y z
N MET A 1 -4.85 -13.65 -70.76
CA MET A 1 -4.81 -12.59 -71.79
C MET A 1 -5.62 -11.44 -71.24
N SER A 2 -5.18 -10.20 -71.14
CA SER A 2 -4.06 -9.48 -71.74
C SER A 2 -3.97 -8.11 -71.07
N HIS A 3 -2.74 -7.60 -70.92
CA HIS A 3 -2.28 -6.22 -71.10
C HIS A 3 -3.33 -5.20 -71.62
N ALA A 4 -3.23 -3.89 -71.40
CA ALA A 4 -2.35 -2.96 -70.68
C ALA A 4 -2.95 -1.57 -70.99
N LEU A 5 -2.44 -0.50 -70.36
CA LEU A 5 -1.91 0.71 -71.03
C LEU A 5 -2.12 1.98 -70.18
N THR A 6 -0.97 2.56 -69.86
CA THR A 6 -0.63 3.96 -69.57
C THR A 6 -1.29 4.96 -70.53
N PRO A 7 -1.40 6.26 -70.15
CA PRO A 7 -0.40 7.27 -70.57
C PRO A 7 -0.26 8.46 -69.55
N PRO A 8 0.40 9.60 -69.87
CA PRO A 8 1.84 9.79 -70.03
C PRO A 8 2.39 10.98 -69.19
N ALA A 9 3.69 11.23 -69.36
CA ALA A 9 4.57 12.16 -68.64
C ALA A 9 4.36 13.68 -68.92
N ASP A 10 4.88 14.47 -67.97
CA ASP A 10 5.65 15.74 -68.12
C ASP A 10 5.19 16.87 -67.20
N SER A 11 5.81 16.93 -66.02
CA SER A 11 6.38 18.16 -65.43
C SER A 11 7.16 17.73 -64.18
N GLU A 12 8.48 17.97 -64.18
CA GLU A 12 9.27 17.89 -62.96
C GLU A 12 8.75 18.90 -61.94
N PRO A 13 8.56 18.50 -60.67
CA PRO A 13 8.80 19.38 -59.55
C PRO A 13 10.16 19.04 -58.93
N GLU A 14 10.95 20.07 -58.75
CA GLU A 14 12.20 20.14 -58.00
C GLU A 14 12.30 19.09 -56.89
N PHE A 15 13.40 18.33 -56.88
CA PHE A 15 13.86 17.58 -55.71
C PHE A 15 14.04 18.57 -54.56
N LEU A 16 13.00 18.73 -53.74
CA LEU A 16 13.11 19.28 -52.40
C LEU A 16 14.09 18.37 -51.64
N SER A 17 15.30 18.89 -51.39
CA SER A 17 16.20 18.36 -50.38
C SER A 17 15.37 18.13 -49.12
N GLN A 18 15.24 16.87 -48.67
CA GLN A 18 14.55 16.54 -47.43
C GLN A 18 15.23 17.32 -46.30
N SER A 19 14.58 18.39 -45.86
CA SER A 19 14.95 19.11 -44.65
C SER A 19 14.83 18.14 -43.48
N SER A 20 15.91 17.93 -42.73
CA SER A 20 15.84 17.25 -41.44
C SER A 20 14.69 17.86 -40.63
N SER A 21 13.78 17.01 -40.14
CA SER A 21 12.72 17.51 -39.27
C SER A 21 13.35 17.93 -37.94
N THR A 22 13.23 19.21 -37.59
CA THR A 22 13.78 19.76 -36.35
C THR A 22 12.76 19.65 -35.23
N PHE A 23 13.08 18.84 -34.21
CA PHE A 23 12.38 18.90 -32.93
C PHE A 23 13.06 19.93 -32.04
N ASP A 24 12.45 21.11 -31.88
CA ASP A 24 12.91 22.11 -30.91
C ASP A 24 12.82 21.50 -29.50
N GLY A 25 13.95 21.07 -28.95
CA GLY A 25 14.03 20.49 -27.61
C GLY A 25 13.64 21.51 -26.54
N TYR A 26 12.91 21.07 -25.52
CA TYR A 26 12.60 21.90 -24.35
C TYR A 26 12.75 21.10 -23.06
N THR A 27 12.95 21.79 -21.94
CA THR A 27 12.98 21.14 -20.63
C THR A 27 11.58 20.61 -20.29
N ARG A 28 11.48 19.32 -19.96
CA ARG A 28 10.23 18.66 -19.57
C ARG A 28 10.38 18.00 -18.21
N GLN A 29 9.27 17.86 -17.50
CA GLN A 29 9.21 17.04 -16.29
C GLN A 29 8.22 15.89 -16.51
N PHE A 30 8.67 14.66 -16.27
CA PHE A 30 7.84 13.48 -16.27
C PHE A 30 7.56 13.05 -14.84
N LYS A 31 6.31 12.74 -14.53
CA LYS A 31 5.95 12.07 -13.28
C LYS A 31 6.19 10.57 -13.45
N ASP A 32 7.17 10.06 -12.72
CA ASP A 32 7.58 8.66 -12.71
C ASP A 32 7.21 8.02 -11.35
N PRO A 33 6.64 6.79 -11.35
CA PRO A 33 6.19 6.14 -10.11
C PRO A 33 7.33 5.69 -9.17
N VAL A 34 8.56 5.62 -9.68
CA VAL A 34 9.75 5.17 -8.95
C VAL A 34 10.62 6.34 -8.51
N HIS A 35 10.86 7.30 -9.41
CA HIS A 35 11.78 8.41 -9.23
C HIS A 35 11.12 9.76 -8.97
N ASP A 36 9.80 9.78 -8.83
CA ASP A 36 8.98 10.98 -8.68
C ASP A 36 9.08 11.89 -9.91
N TYR A 37 9.52 13.15 -9.80
CA TYR A 37 9.69 14.00 -10.97
C TYR A 37 11.07 13.80 -11.62
N ILE A 38 11.07 13.39 -12.89
CA ILE A 38 12.26 13.30 -13.74
C ILE A 38 12.33 14.53 -14.63
N GLU A 39 13.39 15.32 -14.48
CA GLU A 39 13.67 16.48 -15.34
C GLU A 39 14.51 16.07 -16.55
N ILE A 40 13.96 16.31 -17.74
CA ILE A 40 14.56 15.98 -19.03
C ILE A 40 15.01 17.28 -19.71
N PRO A 41 16.32 17.46 -19.97
CA PRO A 41 16.84 18.61 -20.69
C PRO A 41 16.52 18.55 -22.19
N PRO A 42 16.61 19.69 -22.91
CA PRO A 42 16.28 19.79 -24.34
C PRO A 42 16.91 18.72 -25.23
N TYR A 43 18.19 18.40 -25.02
CA TYR A 43 18.93 17.41 -25.82
C TYR A 43 18.48 15.96 -25.61
N LEU A 44 17.77 15.66 -24.51
CA LEU A 44 17.10 14.36 -24.34
C LEU A 44 15.67 14.41 -24.89
N SER A 45 14.99 15.56 -24.75
CA SER A 45 13.63 15.73 -25.26
C SER A 45 13.53 15.51 -26.76
N CYS A 46 14.49 16.00 -27.55
CA CYS A 46 14.48 15.81 -29.01
C CYS A 46 14.59 14.33 -29.41
N ILE A 47 15.39 13.55 -28.69
CA ILE A 47 15.49 12.09 -28.88
C ILE A 47 14.19 11.40 -28.44
N ILE A 48 13.62 11.82 -27.30
CA ILE A 48 12.39 11.23 -26.76
C ILE A 48 11.24 11.33 -27.76
N ASP A 49 11.12 12.44 -28.49
CA ASP A 49 10.02 12.66 -29.43
C ASP A 49 10.17 11.92 -30.77
N THR A 50 11.29 11.24 -31.00
CA THR A 50 11.48 10.40 -32.20
C THR A 50 10.59 9.14 -32.15
N PRO A 51 10.06 8.68 -33.29
CA PRO A 51 9.31 7.42 -33.36
C PRO A 51 10.09 6.22 -32.79
N GLN A 52 11.39 6.16 -33.05
CA GLN A 52 12.29 5.10 -32.60
C GLN A 52 12.31 4.98 -31.07
N PHE A 53 12.31 6.10 -30.35
CA PHE A 53 12.20 6.10 -28.89
C PHE A 53 10.75 5.91 -28.41
N GLN A 54 9.77 6.53 -29.05
CA GLN A 54 8.35 6.39 -28.68
C GLN A 54 7.85 4.95 -28.77
N ARG A 55 8.42 4.11 -29.65
CA ARG A 55 8.06 2.68 -29.76
C ARG A 55 8.20 1.92 -28.44
N LEU A 56 9.09 2.35 -27.54
CA LEU A 56 9.32 1.71 -26.24
C LEU A 56 8.07 1.70 -25.35
N ARG A 57 7.03 2.49 -25.67
CA ARG A 57 5.73 2.47 -24.98
C ARG A 57 4.97 1.15 -25.18
N GLU A 58 5.18 0.52 -26.34
CA GLU A 58 4.52 -0.71 -26.78
C GLU A 58 5.36 -1.96 -26.47
N LEU A 59 6.45 -1.82 -25.70
CA LEU A 59 7.31 -2.90 -25.26
C LEU A 59 7.26 -3.03 -23.74
N LYS A 60 6.67 -4.12 -23.24
CA LYS A 60 6.60 -4.36 -21.79
C LYS A 60 7.99 -4.67 -21.21
N GLN A 61 8.33 -4.00 -20.10
CA GLN A 61 9.61 -4.20 -19.40
C GLN A 61 9.79 -5.67 -19.00
N LEU A 62 8.76 -6.25 -18.38
CA LEU A 62 8.75 -7.65 -17.93
C LEU A 62 8.21 -8.65 -18.95
N GLY A 63 7.98 -8.21 -20.21
CA GLY A 63 7.51 -9.05 -21.30
C GLY A 63 6.30 -9.92 -20.92
N SER A 64 6.49 -11.24 -20.97
CA SER A 64 5.45 -12.24 -20.69
C SER A 64 4.89 -12.21 -19.25
N ALA A 65 5.63 -11.68 -18.28
CA ALA A 65 5.24 -11.72 -16.87
C ALA A 65 3.95 -10.91 -16.60
N TYR A 66 3.64 -9.94 -17.46
CA TYR A 66 2.40 -9.17 -17.42
C TYR A 66 1.14 -10.05 -17.47
N TYR A 67 1.17 -11.19 -18.17
CA TYR A 67 0.04 -12.14 -18.22
C TYR A 67 -0.21 -12.87 -16.89
N VAL A 68 0.74 -12.77 -15.94
CA VAL A 68 0.67 -13.42 -14.62
C VAL A 68 0.51 -12.40 -13.51
N PHE A 69 1.26 -11.30 -13.57
CA PHE A 69 1.29 -10.24 -12.58
C PHE A 69 0.65 -8.97 -13.18
N PRO A 70 -0.61 -8.65 -12.85
CA PRO A 70 -1.30 -7.51 -13.46
C PRO A 70 -0.59 -6.17 -13.26
N GLY A 71 0.16 -6.01 -12.16
CA GLY A 71 0.95 -4.81 -11.88
C GLY A 71 2.19 -4.63 -12.76
N ALA A 72 2.68 -5.69 -13.42
CA ALA A 72 3.82 -5.67 -14.36
C ALA A 72 3.46 -5.06 -15.73
N SER A 73 2.67 -3.98 -15.72
CA SER A 73 2.14 -3.31 -16.91
C SER A 73 3.05 -2.21 -17.47
N HIS A 74 4.13 -1.90 -16.74
CA HIS A 74 5.13 -0.90 -17.09
C HIS A 74 5.92 -1.26 -18.35
N ASN A 75 6.47 -0.24 -19.02
CA ASN A 75 7.11 -0.37 -20.32
C ASN A 75 8.58 0.08 -20.31
N ARG A 76 9.29 -0.15 -21.42
CA ARG A 76 10.68 0.25 -21.57
C ARG A 76 10.86 1.76 -21.68
N PHE A 77 9.83 2.47 -22.13
CA PHE A 77 9.88 3.94 -22.24
C PHE A 77 10.15 4.59 -20.89
N GLU A 78 9.37 4.24 -19.86
CA GLU A 78 9.58 4.78 -18.50
C GLU A 78 10.89 4.29 -17.85
N HIS A 79 11.31 3.06 -18.14
CA HIS A 79 12.60 2.53 -17.70
C HIS A 79 13.77 3.37 -18.26
N CYS A 80 13.79 3.62 -19.57
CA CYS A 80 14.80 4.46 -20.21
C CYS A 80 14.85 5.89 -19.65
N LEU A 81 13.70 6.48 -19.32
CA LEU A 81 13.67 7.80 -18.65
C LEU A 81 14.31 7.74 -17.26
N GLY A 82 14.00 6.71 -16.48
CA GLY A 82 14.60 6.49 -15.17
C GLY A 82 16.11 6.22 -15.23
N VAL A 83 16.58 5.43 -16.20
CA VAL A 83 18.01 5.17 -16.41
C VAL A 83 18.74 6.45 -16.83
N ALA A 84 18.18 7.26 -17.74
CA ALA A 84 18.76 8.55 -18.10
C ALA A 84 18.88 9.51 -16.91
N HIS A 85 17.86 9.56 -16.05
CA HIS A 85 17.86 10.35 -14.81
C HIS A 85 18.95 9.91 -13.84
N LEU A 86 19.04 8.60 -13.59
CA LEU A 86 20.06 8.04 -12.69
C LEU A 86 21.47 8.17 -13.28
N ALA A 87 21.64 8.00 -14.59
CA ALA A 87 22.91 8.21 -15.29
C ALA A 87 23.41 9.65 -15.10
N LYS A 88 22.54 10.64 -15.32
CA LYS A 88 22.82 12.06 -15.10
C LYS A 88 23.19 12.33 -13.63
N LYS A 89 22.38 11.86 -12.67
CA LYS A 89 22.67 12.00 -11.22
C LYS A 89 24.00 11.36 -10.82
N MET A 90 24.34 10.21 -11.41
CA MET A 90 25.59 9.51 -11.13
C MET A 90 26.79 10.32 -11.63
N VAL A 91 26.79 10.74 -12.89
CA VAL A 91 27.92 11.45 -13.50
C VAL A 91 28.11 12.86 -12.91
N GLU A 92 27.03 13.61 -12.65
CA GLU A 92 27.07 14.92 -11.97
C GLU A 92 27.50 14.77 -10.51
N GLY A 93 27.08 13.69 -9.86
CA GLY A 93 27.53 13.32 -8.53
C GLY A 93 29.05 13.10 -8.47
N LEU A 94 29.61 12.37 -9.44
CA LEU A 94 31.06 12.18 -9.54
C LEU A 94 31.79 13.49 -9.87
N GLN A 95 31.25 14.30 -10.79
CA GLN A 95 31.81 15.59 -11.18
C GLN A 95 31.90 16.55 -10.00
N SER A 96 30.83 16.66 -9.21
CA SER A 96 30.77 17.56 -8.04
C SER A 96 31.67 17.11 -6.89
N ARG A 97 31.75 15.79 -6.62
CA ARG A 97 32.55 15.24 -5.52
C ARG A 97 34.02 15.08 -5.82
N GLN A 98 34.38 14.98 -7.10
CA GLN A 98 35.76 14.81 -7.57
C GLN A 98 36.03 15.69 -8.81
N PRO A 99 36.15 17.01 -8.63
CA PRO A 99 36.46 17.94 -9.72
C PRO A 99 37.75 17.57 -10.46
N GLU A 100 38.70 16.92 -9.79
CA GLU A 100 39.95 16.43 -10.37
C GLU A 100 39.78 15.41 -11.51
N LEU A 101 38.60 14.78 -11.62
CA LEU A 101 38.27 13.87 -12.72
C LEU A 101 38.07 14.60 -14.05
N ASN A 102 37.90 15.93 -14.04
CA ASN A 102 37.69 16.75 -15.24
C ASN A 102 36.53 16.24 -16.13
N ILE A 103 35.42 15.82 -15.50
CA ILE A 103 34.20 15.39 -16.22
C ILE A 103 33.61 16.61 -16.92
N SER A 104 33.51 16.56 -18.25
CA SER A 104 33.04 17.65 -19.10
C SER A 104 31.51 17.65 -19.24
N GLN A 105 30.92 18.74 -19.74
CA GLN A 105 29.48 18.74 -20.08
C GLN A 105 29.16 17.79 -21.24
N ARG A 106 30.11 17.58 -22.17
CA ARG A 106 30.01 16.53 -23.20
C ARG A 106 29.88 15.14 -22.56
N ASP A 107 30.67 14.84 -21.53
CA ASP A 107 30.61 13.54 -20.84
C ASP A 107 29.24 13.33 -20.19
N VAL A 108 28.71 14.36 -19.50
CA VAL A 108 27.39 14.32 -18.88
C VAL A 108 26.29 14.10 -19.93
N LYS A 109 26.35 14.84 -21.04
CA LYS A 109 25.43 14.73 -22.18
C LYS A 109 25.45 13.33 -22.77
N CYS A 110 26.62 12.81 -23.14
CA CYS A 110 26.76 11.47 -23.74
C CYS A 110 26.34 10.34 -22.79
N VAL A 111 26.67 10.42 -21.49
CA VAL A 111 26.26 9.41 -20.50
C VAL A 111 24.75 9.41 -20.30
N ALA A 112 24.11 10.58 -20.26
CA ALA A 112 22.65 10.69 -20.15
C ALA A 112 21.94 10.15 -21.40
N ILE A 113 22.46 10.46 -22.60
CA ILE A 113 21.92 9.94 -23.87
C ILE A 113 22.11 8.43 -23.96
N ALA A 114 23.27 7.90 -23.57
CA ALA A 114 23.49 6.46 -23.52
C ALA A 114 22.51 5.78 -22.55
N GLY A 115 22.26 6.36 -21.38
CA GLY A 115 21.25 5.87 -20.44
C GLY A 115 19.83 5.89 -21.02
N LEU A 116 19.48 6.92 -21.79
CA LEU A 116 18.19 7.01 -22.49
C LEU A 116 18.07 5.93 -23.58
N CYS A 117 19.10 5.74 -24.39
CA CYS A 117 19.04 4.96 -25.62
C CYS A 117 19.47 3.49 -25.48
N HIS A 118 19.94 3.05 -24.31
CA HIS A 118 20.53 1.70 -24.14
C HIS A 118 19.61 0.54 -24.51
N ASP A 119 18.30 0.75 -24.40
CA ASP A 119 17.26 -0.28 -24.54
C ASP A 119 16.43 -0.14 -25.83
N LEU A 120 16.86 0.72 -26.75
CA LEU A 120 16.24 0.91 -28.07
C LEU A 120 16.23 -0.37 -28.91
N GLY A 121 17.00 -1.42 -28.64
CA GLY A 121 17.03 -2.61 -29.49
C GLY A 121 16.18 -3.78 -29.01
N HIS A 122 15.33 -3.59 -28.00
CA HIS A 122 14.45 -4.67 -27.55
C HIS A 122 13.32 -4.96 -28.54
N GLY A 123 13.15 -6.25 -28.87
CA GLY A 123 12.04 -6.72 -29.70
C GLY A 123 10.81 -7.12 -28.87
N PRO A 124 9.77 -7.65 -29.54
CA PRO A 124 8.54 -8.11 -28.90
C PRO A 124 8.78 -9.05 -27.72
N PHE A 125 8.12 -8.78 -26.61
CA PHE A 125 8.24 -9.50 -25.34
C PHE A 125 9.65 -9.50 -24.77
N SER A 126 10.42 -8.45 -25.05
CA SER A 126 11.70 -8.17 -24.40
C SER A 126 12.71 -9.30 -24.61
N HIS A 127 13.25 -9.90 -23.54
CA HIS A 127 14.25 -10.95 -23.62
C HIS A 127 13.75 -12.27 -24.23
N VAL A 128 12.43 -12.44 -24.39
CA VAL A 128 11.88 -13.59 -25.13
C VAL A 128 12.30 -13.52 -26.60
N TRP A 129 12.41 -12.32 -27.16
CA TRP A 129 12.79 -12.10 -28.55
C TRP A 129 14.21 -12.64 -28.85
N ASP A 130 15.21 -12.12 -28.16
CA ASP A 130 16.63 -12.38 -28.42
C ASP A 130 17.13 -13.69 -27.79
N ASN A 131 16.59 -14.11 -26.64
CA ASN A 131 17.05 -15.32 -25.97
C ASN A 131 16.28 -16.60 -26.35
N LYS A 132 15.10 -16.48 -26.99
CA LYS A 132 14.25 -17.65 -27.31
C LYS A 132 13.78 -17.68 -28.75
N PHE A 133 13.14 -16.61 -29.25
CA PHE A 133 12.58 -16.61 -30.60
C PHE A 133 13.64 -16.60 -31.70
N LEU A 134 14.53 -15.59 -31.73
CA LEU A 134 15.58 -15.50 -32.76
C LEU A 134 16.48 -16.74 -32.79
N PRO A 135 16.95 -17.31 -31.66
CA PRO A 135 17.72 -18.56 -31.69
C PRO A 135 16.93 -19.78 -32.20
N ALA A 136 15.59 -19.75 -32.14
CA ALA A 136 14.75 -20.85 -32.63
C ALA A 136 14.56 -20.82 -34.15
N VAL A 137 14.50 -19.63 -34.76
CA VAL A 137 14.27 -19.46 -36.21
C VAL A 137 15.54 -19.17 -36.99
N SER A 138 16.53 -18.53 -36.37
CA SER A 138 17.80 -18.11 -36.96
C SER A 138 19.00 -18.47 -36.06
N PRO A 139 19.26 -19.76 -35.80
CA PRO A 139 20.27 -20.22 -34.83
C PRO A 139 21.73 -19.84 -35.14
N GLY A 140 22.02 -19.40 -36.37
CA GLY A 140 23.34 -18.92 -36.80
C GLY A 140 23.56 -17.42 -36.66
N GLU A 141 22.50 -16.65 -36.41
CA GLU A 141 22.54 -15.19 -36.36
C GLU A 141 22.93 -14.71 -34.96
N SER A 142 23.96 -13.86 -34.87
CA SER A 142 24.42 -13.30 -33.59
C SER A 142 23.79 -11.93 -33.37
N TRP A 143 22.54 -11.91 -32.92
CA TRP A 143 21.82 -10.67 -32.56
C TRP A 143 21.77 -10.46 -31.03
N SER A 144 21.89 -9.21 -30.60
CA SER A 144 21.58 -8.79 -29.22
C SER A 144 20.81 -7.48 -29.24
N HIS A 145 20.03 -7.23 -28.19
CA HIS A 145 19.30 -5.97 -28.08
C HIS A 145 20.24 -4.76 -28.01
N GLU A 146 21.47 -4.90 -27.51
CA GLU A 146 22.45 -3.80 -27.58
C GLU A 146 22.84 -3.45 -29.02
N MET A 147 22.98 -4.45 -29.90
CA MET A 147 23.20 -4.21 -31.34
C MET A 147 22.00 -3.52 -31.99
N GLY A 148 20.78 -3.93 -31.61
CA GLY A 148 19.56 -3.24 -32.03
C GLY A 148 19.48 -1.80 -31.53
N SER A 149 19.98 -1.52 -30.32
CA SER A 149 20.01 -0.17 -29.76
C SER A 149 20.96 0.73 -30.54
N GLU A 150 22.12 0.22 -30.94
CA GLU A 150 23.05 0.94 -31.82
C GLU A 150 22.42 1.23 -33.19
N MET A 151 21.74 0.25 -33.79
CA MET A 151 21.04 0.43 -35.07
C MET A 151 19.95 1.50 -34.98
N MET A 152 19.08 1.42 -33.97
CA MET A 152 18.00 2.39 -33.77
C MET A 152 18.53 3.79 -33.42
N PHE A 153 19.63 3.87 -32.67
CA PHE A 153 20.28 5.15 -32.37
C PHE A 153 20.92 5.77 -33.60
N ASP A 154 21.55 4.96 -34.47
CA ASP A 154 22.09 5.42 -35.74
C ASP A 154 20.97 5.96 -36.66
N ALA A 155 19.80 5.29 -36.70
CA ALA A 155 18.63 5.80 -37.42
C ALA A 155 18.13 7.14 -36.87
N ILE A 156 18.02 7.28 -35.54
CA ILE A 156 17.67 8.56 -34.90
C ILE A 156 18.62 9.69 -35.33
N CYS A 157 19.93 9.43 -35.31
CA CYS A 157 20.94 10.44 -35.67
C CYS A 157 20.98 10.75 -37.18
N ALA A 158 20.52 9.83 -38.02
CA ALA A 158 20.44 10.02 -39.47
C ALA A 158 19.18 10.82 -39.88
N ASP A 159 18.04 10.52 -39.25
CA ASP A 159 16.73 11.05 -39.65
C ASP A 159 16.41 12.41 -38.98
N TYR A 160 16.99 12.68 -37.81
CA TYR A 160 16.67 13.85 -36.98
C TYR A 160 17.93 14.65 -36.63
N ASP A 161 17.78 15.97 -36.51
CA ASP A 161 18.86 16.88 -36.09
C ASP A 161 19.13 16.75 -34.59
N VAL A 162 19.82 15.68 -34.21
CA VAL A 162 20.34 15.50 -32.85
C VAL A 162 21.69 16.20 -32.79
N ASP A 163 21.79 17.24 -31.96
CA ASP A 163 23.03 18.00 -31.70
C ASP A 163 24.13 17.09 -31.11
N LEU A 164 24.79 16.28 -31.95
CA LEU A 164 25.87 15.36 -31.59
C LEU A 164 26.84 15.22 -32.76
N SER A 165 28.12 15.46 -32.49
CA SER A 165 29.19 15.11 -33.41
C SER A 165 29.30 13.59 -33.61
N ILE A 166 29.88 13.16 -34.73
CA ILE A 166 30.11 11.73 -35.04
C ILE A 166 30.91 11.04 -33.93
N ASP A 167 31.86 11.75 -33.32
CA ASP A 167 32.65 11.23 -32.19
C ASP A 167 31.81 11.03 -30.94
N GLU A 168 30.87 11.94 -30.65
CA GLU A 168 29.91 11.78 -29.55
C GLU A 168 28.92 10.65 -29.81
N GLN A 169 28.43 10.49 -31.04
CA GLN A 169 27.56 9.37 -31.41
C GLN A 169 28.27 8.02 -31.21
N ASN A 170 29.53 7.89 -31.66
CA ASN A 170 30.34 6.70 -31.43
C ASN A 170 30.58 6.46 -29.93
N PHE A 171 30.82 7.53 -29.16
CA PHE A 171 31.02 7.42 -27.72
C PHE A 171 29.76 6.96 -26.98
N VAL A 172 28.58 7.48 -27.35
CA VAL A 172 27.29 7.01 -26.82
C VAL A 172 27.12 5.51 -27.09
N LYS A 173 27.39 5.03 -28.30
CA LYS A 173 27.32 3.59 -28.63
C LYS A 173 28.30 2.75 -27.81
N ASP A 174 29.52 3.26 -27.58
CA ASP A 174 30.49 2.59 -26.71
C ASP A 174 30.04 2.53 -25.25
N LEU A 175 29.33 3.56 -24.76
CA LEU A 175 28.74 3.59 -23.42
C LEU A 175 27.57 2.61 -23.27
N ILE A 176 26.69 2.50 -24.28
CA ILE A 176 25.61 1.50 -24.35
C ILE A 176 26.20 0.09 -24.27
N ARG A 177 27.28 -0.18 -25.02
CA ARG A 177 28.01 -1.46 -24.95
C ARG A 177 28.79 -1.68 -23.65
N GLY A 178 29.03 -0.64 -22.86
CA GLY A 178 29.91 -0.69 -21.69
C GLY A 178 31.40 -0.92 -22.02
N ARG A 179 31.81 -0.73 -23.28
CA ARG A 179 33.20 -0.89 -23.75
C ARG A 179 33.44 -0.22 -25.12
N PRO A 180 34.67 0.25 -25.41
CA PRO A 180 35.04 0.77 -26.72
C PRO A 180 34.96 -0.28 -27.84
N ASN A 181 34.57 0.14 -29.05
CA ASN A 181 34.60 -0.74 -30.23
C ASN A 181 36.03 -0.87 -30.79
N LEU A 182 36.67 -2.03 -30.61
CA LEU A 182 38.06 -2.27 -31.02
C LEU A 182 38.20 -2.72 -32.50
N THR A 183 37.11 -2.88 -33.24
CA THR A 183 37.11 -3.52 -34.58
C THR A 183 37.37 -2.59 -35.76
N ARG A 184 37.50 -1.26 -35.56
CA ARG A 184 37.76 -0.31 -36.65
C ARG A 184 39.20 -0.32 -37.22
N ASP A 185 40.12 -1.10 -36.65
CA ASP A 185 41.48 -1.32 -37.21
C ASP A 185 41.73 -2.83 -37.41
N ARG A 186 41.74 -3.28 -38.68
CA ARG A 186 41.84 -4.70 -39.14
C ARG A 186 43.12 -5.48 -38.76
N HIS A 187 43.95 -5.05 -37.82
CA HIS A 187 45.29 -5.64 -37.61
C HIS A 187 45.56 -6.32 -36.26
N VAL A 188 44.60 -6.48 -35.36
CA VAL A 188 44.84 -7.21 -34.09
C VAL A 188 43.64 -8.04 -33.68
N MET A 189 43.31 -9.04 -34.50
CA MET A 189 42.35 -10.08 -34.15
C MET A 189 43.12 -11.38 -33.92
N LEU A 190 43.69 -11.56 -32.73
CA LEU A 190 44.10 -12.88 -32.22
C LEU A 190 44.47 -12.79 -30.74
N VAL A 191 43.66 -13.48 -29.92
CA VAL A 191 43.83 -13.76 -28.49
C VAL A 191 43.65 -12.51 -27.62
N TYR A 192 42.87 -12.59 -26.52
CA TYR A 192 43.19 -12.04 -25.19
C TYR A 192 41.93 -11.87 -24.32
N CYS A 193 41.99 -12.57 -23.19
CA CYS A 193 41.05 -12.67 -22.08
C CYS A 193 40.74 -11.32 -21.42
N SER A 194 39.57 -11.21 -20.77
CA SER A 194 39.04 -10.07 -19.99
C SER A 194 39.98 -9.49 -18.91
N VAL A 195 41.12 -10.12 -18.65
CA VAL A 195 42.19 -9.63 -17.76
C VAL A 195 43.15 -8.65 -18.47
N CYS A 196 43.20 -8.66 -19.81
CA CYS A 196 44.12 -7.84 -20.60
C CYS A 196 43.64 -6.39 -20.86
N TYR A 197 42.35 -6.10 -20.66
CA TYR A 197 41.74 -4.78 -20.91
C TYR A 197 42.46 -3.64 -20.17
N LEU A 198 42.86 -3.86 -18.91
CA LEU A 198 43.60 -2.87 -18.11
C LEU A 198 45.07 -2.69 -18.53
N ARG A 199 45.67 -3.67 -19.22
CA ARG A 199 47.08 -3.62 -19.64
C ARG A 199 47.25 -2.87 -20.97
N LEU A 200 46.22 -2.90 -21.82
CA LEU A 200 46.17 -2.17 -23.09
C LEU A 200 45.99 -0.66 -22.91
N ILE A 201 45.20 -0.21 -21.94
CA ILE A 201 45.02 1.24 -21.63
C ILE A 201 46.36 1.91 -21.28
N ARG A 202 47.34 1.14 -20.76
CA ARG A 202 48.65 1.67 -20.38
C ARG A 202 49.73 1.64 -21.48
N THR A 203 49.52 0.93 -22.59
CA THR A 203 50.63 0.59 -23.51
C THR A 203 50.45 1.00 -24.97
N ARG A 204 49.30 1.52 -25.40
CA ARG A 204 49.15 2.06 -26.77
C ARG A 204 48.34 3.36 -26.80
N ASN A 205 48.94 4.40 -27.35
CA ASN A 205 48.42 5.77 -27.60
C ASN A 205 47.20 5.84 -28.55
N ARG A 206 46.23 4.91 -28.46
CA ARG A 206 45.07 4.86 -29.38
C ARG A 206 43.69 4.90 -28.74
N VAL A 207 43.57 4.94 -27.41
CA VAL A 207 42.37 5.51 -26.78
C VAL A 207 42.77 6.49 -25.67
N PRO A 208 43.25 7.70 -26.00
CA PRO A 208 43.72 8.66 -25.00
C PRO A 208 42.87 9.94 -25.00
N ALA A 209 41.57 9.81 -24.70
CA ALA A 209 40.72 10.96 -24.37
C ALA A 209 39.60 10.59 -23.37
N GLU A 210 38.98 9.41 -23.53
CA GLU A 210 37.81 9.04 -22.73
C GLU A 210 38.17 8.42 -21.37
N LYS A 211 37.35 8.73 -20.35
CA LYS A 211 37.58 8.35 -18.97
C LYS A 211 37.06 6.93 -18.71
N PRO A 212 37.90 5.94 -18.33
CA PRO A 212 37.49 4.53 -18.27
C PRO A 212 36.29 4.21 -17.37
N PHE A 213 36.10 4.96 -16.28
CA PHE A 213 35.01 4.74 -15.34
C PHE A 213 33.62 5.14 -15.91
N LEU A 214 33.56 5.92 -17.00
CA LEU A 214 32.28 6.30 -17.61
C LEU A 214 31.54 5.10 -18.21
N PHE A 215 32.30 4.12 -18.73
CA PHE A 215 31.77 2.85 -19.24
C PHE A 215 31.16 1.97 -18.14
N GLU A 216 31.37 2.30 -16.86
CA GLU A 216 30.79 1.57 -15.72
C GLU A 216 29.43 2.14 -15.27
N ILE A 217 28.97 3.26 -15.85
CA ILE A 217 27.75 3.96 -15.40
C ILE A 217 26.48 3.29 -15.96
N VAL A 218 26.40 3.10 -17.28
CA VAL A 218 25.19 2.57 -17.95
C VAL A 218 25.22 1.04 -18.02
N ALA A 219 26.36 0.45 -18.40
CA ALA A 219 26.52 -1.00 -18.55
C ALA A 219 27.85 -1.49 -17.96
N ASN A 220 27.84 -1.99 -16.73
CA ASN A 220 29.07 -2.32 -15.99
C ASN A 220 29.48 -3.78 -16.16
N SER A 221 30.31 -4.07 -17.16
CA SER A 221 30.84 -5.42 -17.40
C SER A 221 31.83 -5.93 -16.34
N ARG A 222 32.35 -5.06 -15.46
CA ARG A 222 33.36 -5.42 -14.44
C ARG A 222 32.73 -6.13 -13.25
N ASN A 223 31.68 -5.54 -12.68
CA ASN A 223 31.04 -6.04 -11.46
C ASN A 223 29.51 -6.05 -11.51
N GLY A 224 28.90 -5.54 -12.59
CA GLY A 224 27.45 -5.55 -12.78
C GLY A 224 26.70 -4.53 -11.91
N ILE A 225 27.34 -3.47 -11.40
CA ILE A 225 26.64 -2.35 -10.77
C ILE A 225 26.63 -1.15 -11.72
N ASP A 226 25.45 -0.86 -12.24
CA ASP A 226 25.16 0.23 -13.17
C ASP A 226 23.76 0.80 -12.92
N VAL A 227 23.47 1.94 -13.55
CA VAL A 227 22.20 2.65 -13.36
C VAL A 227 21.01 1.95 -14.02
N ASP A 228 21.24 1.11 -15.04
CA ASP A 228 20.25 0.19 -15.61
C ASP A 228 19.67 -0.71 -14.51
N LYS A 229 20.54 -1.43 -13.78
CA LYS A 229 20.13 -2.29 -12.66
C LYS A 229 19.50 -1.54 -11.51
N PHE A 230 19.97 -0.32 -11.24
CA PHE A 230 19.35 0.52 -10.22
C PHE A 230 17.90 0.86 -10.56
N ASP A 231 17.59 1.18 -11.82
CA ASP A 231 16.23 1.46 -12.24
C ASP A 231 15.38 0.19 -12.26
N TYR A 232 15.73 -0.82 -13.06
CA TYR A 232 14.80 -1.93 -13.27
C TYR A 232 14.54 -2.72 -11.99
N ILE A 233 15.54 -2.90 -11.11
CA ILE A 233 15.31 -3.65 -9.86
C ILE A 233 14.29 -2.89 -9.01
N GLN A 234 14.41 -1.56 -8.92
CA GLN A 234 13.49 -0.74 -8.13
C GLN A 234 12.11 -0.63 -8.80
N ARG A 235 12.06 -0.50 -10.13
CA ARG A 235 10.84 -0.40 -10.91
C ARG A 235 10.05 -1.70 -10.94
N ASP A 236 10.72 -2.81 -11.20
CA ASP A 236 10.09 -4.12 -11.26
C ASP A 236 9.56 -4.55 -9.90
N THR A 237 10.32 -4.30 -8.83
CA THR A 237 9.87 -4.55 -7.45
C THR A 237 8.67 -3.69 -7.08
N HIS A 238 8.66 -2.42 -7.48
CA HIS A 238 7.51 -1.52 -7.33
C HIS A 238 6.27 -2.05 -8.07
N ALA A 239 6.42 -2.38 -9.36
CA ALA A 239 5.33 -2.83 -10.22
C ALA A 239 4.68 -4.14 -9.76
N VAL A 240 5.46 -5.08 -9.22
CA VAL A 240 4.92 -6.36 -8.70
C VAL A 240 4.56 -6.32 -7.21
N GLY A 241 4.64 -5.15 -6.56
CA GLY A 241 4.27 -4.97 -5.15
C GLY A 241 5.24 -5.56 -4.13
N ASN A 242 6.45 -5.95 -4.55
CA ASN A 242 7.49 -6.47 -3.68
C ASN A 242 8.33 -5.32 -3.11
N LYS A 243 8.00 -4.80 -1.93
CA LYS A 243 8.74 -3.66 -1.35
C LYS A 243 10.22 -3.99 -1.13
N MET A 244 11.11 -3.23 -1.77
CA MET A 244 12.56 -3.26 -1.56
C MET A 244 13.04 -1.96 -0.88
N ASN A 245 14.14 -2.02 -0.13
CA ASN A 245 14.79 -0.81 0.38
C ASN A 245 15.38 0.01 -0.79
N ASP A 246 15.28 1.34 -0.74
CA ASP A 246 16.01 2.21 -1.68
C ASP A 246 17.52 2.14 -1.39
N VAL A 247 18.21 1.25 -2.12
CA VAL A 247 19.67 1.14 -2.13
C VAL A 247 20.30 2.10 -3.14
N THR A 248 19.58 2.47 -4.20
CA THR A 248 20.06 3.24 -5.35
C THR A 248 20.56 4.61 -4.95
N SER A 249 19.72 5.40 -4.27
CA SER A 249 20.08 6.77 -3.85
C SER A 249 21.32 6.80 -2.96
N ARG A 250 21.51 5.74 -2.15
CA ARG A 250 22.66 5.62 -1.25
C ARG A 250 23.95 5.27 -1.99
N LEU A 251 23.90 4.30 -2.90
CA LEU A 251 25.05 3.89 -3.69
C LEU A 251 25.53 5.02 -4.64
N ILE A 252 24.61 5.76 -5.27
CA ILE A 252 24.97 6.93 -6.10
C ILE A 252 25.68 8.01 -5.26
N ARG A 253 25.24 8.24 -4.02
CA ARG A 253 25.87 9.23 -3.12
C ARG A 253 27.25 8.78 -2.62
N SER A 254 27.47 7.48 -2.43
CA SER A 254 28.75 6.95 -1.97
C SER A 254 29.72 6.59 -3.09
N ALA A 255 29.28 6.59 -4.34
CA ALA A 255 30.12 6.37 -5.51
C ALA A 255 31.28 7.39 -5.60
N ARG A 256 32.48 6.85 -5.76
CA ARG A 256 33.75 7.59 -5.91
C ARG A 256 34.64 6.87 -6.92
N VAL A 257 35.35 7.60 -7.77
CA VAL A 257 36.34 7.04 -8.69
C VAL A 257 37.70 6.96 -8.00
N ILE A 258 38.26 5.75 -7.95
CA ILE A 258 39.61 5.49 -7.43
C ILE A 258 40.28 4.50 -8.38
N ASP A 259 41.47 4.80 -8.88
CA ASP A 259 42.17 4.01 -9.89
C ASP A 259 41.36 3.80 -11.20
N ASN A 260 40.64 4.84 -11.66
CA ASN A 260 39.81 4.85 -12.88
C ASN A 260 38.66 3.82 -12.91
N GLN A 261 38.07 3.53 -11.75
CA GLN A 261 36.92 2.63 -11.59
C GLN A 261 36.02 3.17 -10.47
N ILE A 262 34.73 2.87 -10.53
CA ILE A 262 33.75 3.29 -9.53
C ILE A 262 33.87 2.37 -8.29
N CYS A 263 34.14 2.98 -7.15
CA CYS A 263 34.21 2.36 -5.82
C CYS A 263 33.09 2.92 -4.92
N TYR A 264 32.67 2.13 -3.93
CA TYR A 264 31.65 2.53 -2.95
C TYR A 264 32.24 2.64 -1.54
N ALA A 265 31.55 3.31 -0.61
CA ALA A 265 32.02 3.35 0.77
C ALA A 265 31.94 1.95 1.40
N ASP A 266 32.96 1.53 2.14
CA ASP A 266 33.03 0.22 2.79
C ASP A 266 31.78 -0.10 3.64
N LYS A 267 31.26 0.88 4.39
CA LYS A 267 30.01 0.77 5.16
C LYS A 267 28.76 0.42 4.34
N ASP A 268 28.81 0.54 3.00
CA ASP A 268 27.70 0.27 2.10
C ASP A 268 27.79 -1.12 1.44
N TRP A 269 28.76 -1.96 1.83
CA TRP A 269 28.92 -3.32 1.32
C TRP A 269 27.61 -4.13 1.40
N TYR A 270 26.84 -3.96 2.48
CA TYR A 270 25.59 -4.69 2.64
C TYR A 270 24.49 -4.19 1.70
N MET A 271 24.49 -2.91 1.34
CA MET A 271 23.57 -2.36 0.33
C MET A 271 23.88 -2.92 -1.05
N VAL A 272 25.16 -3.10 -1.37
CA VAL A 272 25.60 -3.79 -2.58
C VAL A 272 25.11 -5.24 -2.58
N SER A 273 25.24 -5.97 -1.47
CA SER A 273 24.68 -7.33 -1.35
C SER A 273 23.16 -7.36 -1.54
N GLN A 274 22.43 -6.45 -0.87
CA GLN A 274 20.97 -6.34 -1.00
C GLN A 274 20.51 -6.09 -2.44
N LEU A 275 21.24 -5.31 -3.23
CA LEU A 275 20.94 -5.07 -4.65
C LEU A 275 20.92 -6.39 -5.43
N PHE A 276 21.98 -7.19 -5.31
CA PHE A 276 22.12 -8.47 -6.02
C PHE A 276 21.20 -9.56 -5.48
N GLU A 277 20.94 -9.59 -4.17
CA GLU A 277 19.93 -10.45 -3.56
C GLU A 277 18.53 -10.14 -4.10
N SER A 278 18.20 -8.85 -4.26
CA SER A 278 16.90 -8.44 -4.78
C SER A 278 16.74 -8.80 -6.26
N ARG A 279 17.81 -8.61 -7.06
CA ARG A 279 17.87 -9.12 -8.44
C ARG A 279 17.64 -10.64 -8.49
N PHE A 280 18.35 -11.40 -7.65
CA PHE A 280 18.19 -12.85 -7.58
C PHE A 280 16.76 -13.24 -7.20
N SER A 281 16.16 -12.54 -6.24
CA SER A 281 14.78 -12.73 -5.81
C SER A 281 13.78 -12.50 -6.95
N LEU A 282 13.94 -11.42 -7.74
CA LEU A 282 13.13 -11.17 -8.94
C LEU A 282 13.27 -12.30 -9.96
N HIS A 283 14.50 -12.75 -10.26
CA HIS A 283 14.70 -13.88 -11.16
C HIS A 283 14.07 -15.16 -10.63
N LYS A 284 14.12 -15.41 -9.32
CA LYS A 284 13.61 -16.64 -8.70
C LYS A 284 12.09 -16.69 -8.65
N MET A 285 11.46 -15.55 -8.30
CA MET A 285 10.02 -15.50 -7.99
C MET A 285 9.17 -14.94 -9.12
N ILE A 286 9.70 -13.98 -9.89
CA ILE A 286 8.92 -13.20 -10.86
C ILE A 286 9.28 -13.62 -12.30
N TYR A 287 10.50 -13.34 -12.75
CA TYR A 287 10.89 -13.55 -14.15
C TYR A 287 10.85 -15.03 -14.56
N ASN A 288 11.11 -15.93 -13.60
CA ASN A 288 11.04 -17.36 -13.83
C ASN A 288 9.85 -18.03 -13.11
N HIS A 289 8.77 -17.28 -12.86
CA HIS A 289 7.53 -17.88 -12.39
C HIS A 289 7.00 -18.91 -13.40
N LYS A 290 6.55 -20.08 -12.92
CA LYS A 290 6.14 -21.20 -13.79
C LYS A 290 5.09 -20.82 -14.85
N SER A 291 4.12 -19.99 -14.48
CA SER A 291 3.08 -19.54 -15.42
C SER A 291 3.60 -18.52 -16.42
N ALA A 292 4.58 -17.69 -16.05
CA ALA A 292 5.19 -16.73 -16.97
C ALA A 292 6.01 -17.50 -18.01
N LYS A 293 6.83 -18.46 -17.57
CA LYS A 293 7.58 -19.37 -18.45
C LYS A 293 6.67 -20.20 -19.38
N ALA A 294 5.50 -20.63 -18.91
CA ALA A 294 4.52 -21.30 -19.77
C ALA A 294 4.02 -20.36 -20.88
N VAL A 295 3.71 -19.10 -20.55
CA VAL A 295 3.30 -18.09 -21.53
C VAL A 295 4.45 -17.77 -22.50
N GLU A 296 5.70 -17.65 -22.03
CA GLU A 296 6.86 -17.46 -22.92
C GLU A 296 6.98 -18.57 -23.96
N LEU A 297 6.89 -19.83 -23.52
CA LEU A 297 6.95 -20.98 -24.43
C LEU A 297 5.83 -20.93 -25.47
N MET A 298 4.62 -20.57 -25.06
CA MET A 298 3.48 -20.43 -25.97
C MET A 298 3.65 -19.24 -26.94
N ILE A 299 4.18 -18.12 -26.48
CA ILE A 299 4.48 -16.96 -27.35
C ILE A 299 5.51 -17.36 -28.40
N VAL A 300 6.60 -18.03 -27.99
CA VAL A 300 7.64 -18.50 -28.93
C VAL A 300 7.03 -19.49 -29.93
N ASP A 301 6.24 -20.46 -29.48
CA ASP A 301 5.60 -21.43 -30.38
C ASP A 301 4.63 -20.75 -31.36
N ALA A 302 3.88 -19.72 -30.92
CA ALA A 302 3.00 -18.95 -31.79
C ALA A 302 3.78 -18.12 -32.84
N LEU A 303 4.88 -17.48 -32.42
CA LEU A 303 5.72 -16.67 -33.33
C LEU A 303 6.49 -17.55 -34.31
N VAL A 304 7.05 -18.68 -33.88
CA VAL A 304 7.74 -19.65 -34.76
C VAL A 304 6.79 -20.18 -35.83
N LYS A 305 5.52 -20.41 -35.50
CA LYS A 305 4.50 -20.83 -36.48
C LYS A 305 4.08 -19.71 -37.43
N ALA A 306 4.20 -18.45 -37.01
CA ALA A 306 3.89 -17.29 -37.86
C ALA A 306 5.08 -16.89 -38.75
N GLU A 307 6.31 -17.23 -38.36
CA GLU A 307 7.55 -16.81 -39.01
C GLU A 307 7.62 -17.14 -40.53
N PRO A 308 7.24 -18.34 -41.01
CA PRO A 308 7.28 -18.65 -42.44
C PRO A 308 6.44 -17.75 -43.33
N PHE A 309 5.52 -16.99 -42.75
CA PHE A 309 4.56 -16.13 -43.45
C PHE A 309 4.78 -14.65 -43.18
N LEU A 310 5.25 -14.30 -41.98
CA LEU A 310 5.43 -12.91 -41.55
C LEU A 310 6.88 -12.42 -41.63
N HIS A 311 7.86 -13.33 -41.78
CA HIS A 311 9.28 -13.02 -41.91
C HIS A 311 9.76 -12.02 -40.85
N LEU A 312 9.41 -12.26 -39.58
CA LEU A 312 9.64 -11.31 -38.50
C LEU A 312 11.14 -11.22 -38.15
N ALA A 313 11.89 -12.31 -38.32
CA ALA A 313 13.32 -12.33 -38.04
C ALA A 313 14.13 -11.47 -39.03
N ASP A 314 13.67 -11.35 -40.28
CA ASP A 314 14.37 -10.57 -41.32
C ASP A 314 14.37 -9.07 -41.01
N LYS A 315 13.33 -8.59 -40.30
CA LYS A 315 13.13 -7.18 -39.94
C LYS A 315 14.17 -6.63 -38.96
N ILE A 316 14.97 -7.46 -38.30
CA ILE A 316 15.97 -7.00 -37.32
C ILE A 316 17.12 -6.21 -37.98
N HIS A 317 17.28 -6.34 -39.29
CA HIS A 317 18.37 -5.71 -40.04
C HIS A 317 18.02 -4.33 -40.62
N ASP A 318 16.76 -3.92 -40.49
CA ASP A 318 16.24 -2.67 -41.04
C ASP A 318 15.55 -1.86 -39.93
N ALA A 319 16.02 -0.64 -39.68
CA ALA A 319 15.50 0.18 -38.58
C ALA A 319 14.04 0.63 -38.79
N GLU A 320 13.62 0.85 -40.05
CA GLU A 320 12.25 1.26 -40.36
C GLU A 320 11.27 0.10 -40.17
N GLU A 321 11.64 -1.11 -40.58
CA GLU A 321 10.81 -2.29 -40.35
C GLU A 321 10.80 -2.71 -38.87
N TYR A 322 11.97 -2.62 -38.22
CA TYR A 322 12.10 -2.95 -36.80
C TYR A 322 11.34 -1.98 -35.88
N LEU A 323 11.12 -0.74 -36.32
CA LEU A 323 10.36 0.27 -35.60
C LEU A 323 8.96 -0.20 -35.18
N TYR A 324 8.30 -0.99 -36.03
CA TYR A 324 6.95 -1.46 -35.78
C TYR A 324 6.90 -2.84 -35.11
N LEU A 325 8.06 -3.47 -34.89
CA LEU A 325 8.15 -4.79 -34.28
C LEU A 325 8.11 -4.68 -32.75
N ASN A 326 6.89 -4.73 -32.20
CA ASN A 326 6.61 -4.62 -30.77
C ASN A 326 5.59 -5.68 -30.28
N ASP A 327 5.13 -5.60 -29.03
CA ASP A 327 4.24 -6.61 -28.43
C ASP A 327 2.89 -6.75 -29.16
N SER A 328 2.51 -5.78 -30.01
CA SER A 328 1.31 -5.82 -30.87
C SER A 328 1.32 -6.98 -31.87
N VAL A 329 2.46 -7.60 -32.15
CA VAL A 329 2.60 -8.72 -33.10
C VAL A 329 1.60 -9.86 -32.82
N LEU A 330 1.29 -10.15 -31.55
CA LEU A 330 0.28 -11.16 -31.22
C LEU A 330 -1.13 -10.71 -31.61
N LEU A 331 -1.45 -9.43 -31.43
CA LEU A 331 -2.73 -8.87 -31.83
C LEU A 331 -2.86 -8.83 -33.36
N GLU A 332 -1.77 -8.57 -34.08
CA GLU A 332 -1.73 -8.61 -35.55
C GLU A 332 -2.01 -10.02 -36.08
N ILE A 333 -1.36 -11.04 -35.51
CA ILE A 333 -1.64 -12.45 -35.82
C ILE A 333 -3.10 -12.81 -35.50
N GLU A 334 -3.59 -12.39 -34.33
CA GLU A 334 -4.98 -12.63 -33.87
C GLU A 334 -6.02 -11.98 -34.80
N LYS A 335 -5.74 -10.80 -35.34
CA LYS A 335 -6.61 -10.08 -36.28
C LYS A 335 -6.55 -10.63 -37.71
N SER A 336 -5.44 -11.22 -38.13
CA SER A 336 -5.31 -11.74 -39.49
C SER A 336 -6.34 -12.85 -39.76
N LYS A 337 -6.91 -12.83 -40.97
CA LYS A 337 -7.82 -13.85 -41.48
C LYS A 337 -7.12 -14.91 -42.32
N ASP A 338 -5.80 -14.81 -42.48
CA ASP A 338 -5.04 -15.71 -43.33
C ASP A 338 -5.08 -17.14 -42.76
N PRO A 339 -5.43 -18.16 -43.56
CA PRO A 339 -5.50 -19.54 -43.10
C PRO A 339 -4.18 -20.05 -42.54
N GLU A 340 -3.05 -19.60 -43.11
CA GLU A 340 -1.69 -19.99 -42.72
C GLU A 340 -1.35 -19.62 -41.26
N LEU A 341 -1.97 -18.58 -40.71
CA LEU A 341 -1.77 -18.14 -39.33
C LEU A 341 -2.71 -18.82 -38.32
N ALA A 342 -3.54 -19.79 -38.74
CA ALA A 342 -4.55 -20.42 -37.89
C ALA A 342 -3.97 -21.10 -36.66
N GLU A 343 -2.84 -21.81 -36.79
CA GLU A 343 -2.22 -22.49 -35.65
C GLU A 343 -1.64 -21.50 -34.63
N SER A 344 -1.01 -20.41 -35.10
CA SER A 344 -0.53 -19.33 -34.23
C SER A 344 -1.69 -18.67 -33.49
N ARG A 345 -2.80 -18.39 -34.18
CA ARG A 345 -4.02 -17.83 -33.57
C ARG A 345 -4.60 -18.74 -32.50
N GLU A 346 -4.61 -20.05 -32.71
CA GLU A 346 -5.11 -21.00 -31.71
C GLU A 346 -4.28 -20.96 -30.42
N ILE A 347 -2.95 -20.89 -30.55
CA ILE A 347 -2.08 -20.76 -29.37
C ILE A 347 -2.33 -19.43 -28.65
N ILE A 348 -2.48 -18.33 -29.38
CA ILE A 348 -2.78 -17.01 -28.80
C ILE A 348 -4.14 -17.03 -28.10
N HIS A 349 -5.16 -17.66 -28.70
CA HIS A 349 -6.47 -17.84 -28.10
C HIS A 349 -6.39 -18.62 -26.78
N ARG A 350 -5.55 -19.66 -26.72
CA ARG A 350 -5.28 -20.40 -25.48
C ARG A 350 -4.60 -19.52 -24.42
N ILE A 351 -3.68 -18.63 -24.79
CA ILE A 351 -3.10 -17.65 -23.85
C ILE A 351 -4.21 -16.75 -23.30
N ARG A 352 -5.08 -16.20 -24.16
CA ARG A 352 -6.20 -15.30 -23.76
C ARG A 352 -7.19 -15.98 -22.82
N THR A 353 -7.53 -17.23 -23.11
CA THR A 353 -8.47 -18.04 -22.31
C THR A 353 -7.79 -18.78 -21.15
N ARG A 354 -6.50 -18.49 -20.89
CA ARG A 354 -5.70 -19.03 -19.79
C ARG A 354 -5.57 -20.57 -19.83
N GLN A 355 -5.70 -21.17 -21.02
CA GLN A 355 -5.43 -22.59 -21.29
C GLN A 355 -3.92 -22.83 -21.53
N LEU A 356 -3.13 -22.45 -20.53
CA LEU A 356 -1.67 -22.43 -20.59
C LEU A 356 -1.06 -23.83 -20.64
N TYR A 357 0.17 -23.94 -21.14
CA TYR A 357 0.96 -25.17 -21.00
C TYR A 357 1.08 -25.57 -19.54
N LYS A 358 0.78 -26.84 -19.26
CA LYS A 358 0.66 -27.32 -17.89
C LYS A 358 2.04 -27.64 -17.35
N HIS A 359 2.42 -26.94 -16.29
CA HIS A 359 3.65 -27.23 -15.55
C HIS A 359 3.58 -28.61 -14.90
N VAL A 360 4.54 -29.48 -15.22
CA VAL A 360 4.63 -30.87 -14.78
C VAL A 360 5.50 -30.98 -13.53
N ASP A 361 6.81 -30.76 -13.66
CA ASP A 361 7.79 -30.86 -12.58
C ASP A 361 8.81 -29.71 -12.66
N VAL A 362 9.45 -29.40 -11.52
CA VAL A 362 10.54 -28.42 -11.39
C VAL A 362 11.67 -28.99 -10.55
N TYR A 363 12.91 -28.73 -10.96
CA TYR A 363 14.12 -29.20 -10.29
C TYR A 363 15.15 -28.08 -10.18
N MET A 364 15.93 -28.10 -9.10
CA MET A 364 17.01 -27.16 -8.86
C MET A 364 18.35 -27.90 -8.84
N PHE A 365 19.18 -27.69 -9.86
CA PHE A 365 20.47 -28.34 -10.00
C PHE A 365 21.63 -27.36 -9.75
N PRO A 366 22.75 -27.84 -9.18
CA PRO A 366 24.04 -27.17 -9.29
C PRO A 366 24.41 -26.84 -10.76
N ALA A 367 25.11 -25.72 -10.97
CA ALA A 367 25.42 -25.22 -12.31
C ALA A 367 26.34 -26.14 -13.13
N GLU A 368 27.09 -27.02 -12.48
CA GLU A 368 27.96 -28.03 -13.11
C GLU A 368 27.19 -29.04 -13.98
N HIS A 369 25.92 -29.31 -13.65
CA HIS A 369 25.09 -30.24 -14.42
C HIS A 369 24.55 -29.65 -15.73
N ARG A 370 24.93 -28.42 -16.11
CA ARG A 370 24.44 -27.75 -17.34
C ARG A 370 24.66 -28.59 -18.59
N ALA A 371 25.83 -29.23 -18.72
CA ALA A 371 26.16 -30.05 -19.88
C ALA A 371 25.30 -31.33 -19.95
N THR A 372 25.02 -31.93 -18.80
CA THR A 372 24.15 -33.11 -18.68
C THR A 372 22.70 -32.76 -19.00
N LEU A 373 22.17 -31.67 -18.40
CA LEU A 373 20.79 -31.22 -18.64
C LEU A 373 20.53 -30.78 -20.08
N LYS A 374 21.55 -30.30 -20.81
CA LYS A 374 21.42 -30.02 -22.26
C LYS A 374 21.08 -31.27 -23.10
N LYS A 375 21.36 -32.47 -22.61
CA LYS A 375 21.00 -33.73 -23.27
C LYS A 375 19.53 -34.09 -23.07
N LEU A 376 18.86 -33.49 -22.08
CA LEU A 376 17.44 -33.69 -21.84
C LEU A 376 16.63 -32.92 -22.89
N THR A 377 16.18 -33.64 -23.92
CA THR A 377 15.39 -33.09 -25.03
C THR A 377 13.95 -33.61 -24.98
N PRO A 378 12.97 -32.89 -25.58
CA PRO A 378 11.60 -33.39 -25.72
C PRO A 378 11.54 -34.79 -26.37
N SER A 379 12.40 -35.05 -27.37
CA SER A 379 12.51 -36.37 -28.02
C SER A 379 12.98 -37.46 -27.06
N LEU A 380 14.00 -37.19 -26.24
CA LEU A 380 14.47 -38.15 -25.24
C LEU A 380 13.36 -38.48 -24.20
N VAL A 381 12.59 -37.48 -23.79
CA VAL A 381 11.45 -37.69 -22.89
C VAL A 381 10.37 -38.53 -23.56
N ALA A 382 10.02 -38.24 -24.81
CA ALA A 382 9.06 -39.03 -25.58
C ALA A 382 9.53 -40.48 -25.80
N ASP A 383 10.80 -40.70 -26.14
CA ASP A 383 11.36 -42.04 -26.30
C ASP A 383 11.34 -42.86 -25.00
N SER A 384 11.55 -42.20 -23.86
CA SER A 384 11.50 -42.83 -22.53
C SER A 384 10.09 -43.31 -22.15
N ALA A 385 9.04 -42.86 -22.84
CA ALA A 385 7.66 -43.31 -22.61
C ALA A 385 7.40 -44.76 -23.04
N LYS A 386 8.18 -45.28 -24.01
CA LYS A 386 7.94 -46.59 -24.66
C LYS A 386 7.98 -47.81 -23.71
N GLY A 387 8.44 -47.64 -22.47
CA GLY A 387 8.52 -48.70 -21.45
C GLY A 387 7.70 -48.46 -20.17
N ILE A 388 6.90 -47.40 -20.11
CA ILE A 388 6.20 -46.95 -18.89
C ILE A 388 4.72 -47.30 -18.97
N LYS A 389 4.20 -48.08 -18.01
CA LYS A 389 2.76 -48.33 -17.84
C LYS A 389 2.19 -47.48 -16.71
N LEU A 390 1.20 -46.65 -16.99
CA LEU A 390 0.49 -45.87 -15.97
C LEU A 390 -0.58 -46.73 -15.25
N PRO A 391 -0.92 -46.41 -13.98
CA PRO A 391 -1.87 -47.20 -13.19
C PRO A 391 -3.33 -47.14 -13.64
N GLU A 392 -3.74 -46.12 -14.41
CA GLU A 392 -5.13 -45.88 -14.84
C GLU A 392 -5.18 -45.56 -16.35
N GLY A 393 -5.36 -46.58 -17.20
CA GLY A 393 -5.90 -46.45 -18.57
C GLY A 393 -4.96 -46.08 -19.73
N ASP A 394 -5.03 -46.92 -20.77
CA ASP A 394 -4.55 -46.85 -22.17
C ASP A 394 -3.07 -46.54 -22.49
N ASP A 395 -2.57 -47.16 -23.57
CA ASP A 395 -1.27 -46.90 -24.23
C ASP A 395 -1.28 -45.48 -24.82
N VAL A 396 -1.13 -44.46 -23.99
CA VAL A 396 -1.02 -43.06 -24.43
C VAL A 396 0.33 -42.87 -25.10
N THR A 397 0.32 -42.75 -26.43
CA THR A 397 1.52 -42.40 -27.20
C THR A 397 1.94 -40.95 -26.89
N LEU A 398 3.19 -40.79 -26.45
CA LEU A 398 3.79 -39.49 -26.16
C LEU A 398 4.69 -39.08 -27.33
N ALA A 399 4.40 -37.94 -27.95
CA ALA A 399 5.22 -37.34 -28.99
C ALA A 399 6.11 -36.24 -28.40
N ALA A 400 7.23 -35.93 -29.08
CA ALA A 400 8.15 -34.88 -28.63
C ALA A 400 7.47 -33.50 -28.55
N GLU A 401 6.53 -33.23 -29.46
CA GLU A 401 5.73 -32.00 -29.50
C GLU A 401 4.86 -31.80 -28.24
N ASP A 402 4.44 -32.88 -27.56
CA ASP A 402 3.67 -32.77 -26.33
C ASP A 402 4.50 -32.23 -25.15
N VAL A 403 5.85 -32.29 -25.24
CA VAL A 403 6.77 -31.97 -24.15
C VAL A 403 7.48 -30.64 -24.40
N ALA A 404 7.49 -29.77 -23.40
CA ALA A 404 8.30 -28.55 -23.42
C ALA A 404 9.23 -28.51 -22.19
N ILE A 405 10.49 -28.13 -22.41
CA ILE A 405 11.55 -28.14 -21.41
C ILE A 405 12.21 -26.76 -21.36
N ASP A 406 12.28 -26.18 -20.16
CA ASP A 406 13.02 -24.94 -19.92
C ASP A 406 14.12 -25.19 -18.89
N VAL A 407 15.37 -24.93 -19.27
CA VAL A 407 16.52 -24.95 -18.36
C VAL A 407 17.09 -23.56 -18.28
N THR A 408 16.89 -22.90 -17.14
CA THR A 408 17.32 -21.52 -16.94
C THR A 408 18.41 -21.44 -15.86
N LEU A 409 19.53 -20.77 -16.17
CA LEU A 409 20.56 -20.41 -15.19
C LEU A 409 20.12 -19.16 -14.42
N ILE A 410 20.00 -19.26 -13.11
CA ILE A 410 19.68 -18.16 -12.21
C ILE A 410 20.94 -17.85 -11.39
N HIS A 411 21.32 -16.58 -11.30
CA HIS A 411 22.53 -16.15 -10.59
C HIS A 411 22.37 -14.79 -9.93
N LEU A 412 23.19 -14.50 -8.91
CA LEU A 412 23.17 -13.24 -8.17
C LEU A 412 23.51 -12.01 -9.02
N GLY A 413 24.22 -12.18 -10.13
CA GLY A 413 24.49 -11.09 -11.09
C GLY A 413 25.69 -11.37 -11.99
N MET A 414 26.70 -12.07 -11.47
CA MET A 414 27.99 -12.31 -12.13
C MET A 414 28.29 -13.81 -12.30
N LYS A 415 27.27 -14.60 -12.68
CA LYS A 415 27.36 -16.06 -12.91
C LYS A 415 27.95 -16.81 -11.70
N ASP A 416 29.10 -17.44 -11.88
CA ASP A 416 29.83 -18.23 -10.88
C ASP A 416 30.52 -17.37 -9.81
N LYS A 417 30.58 -16.06 -9.99
CA LYS A 417 31.23 -15.12 -9.08
C LYS A 417 30.22 -14.41 -8.22
N ARG A 418 30.55 -14.24 -6.94
CA ARG A 418 29.82 -13.33 -6.04
C ARG A 418 30.06 -11.88 -6.49
N PRO A 419 29.03 -11.12 -6.85
CA PRO A 419 29.23 -9.76 -7.35
C PRO A 419 29.93 -8.83 -6.34
N VAL A 420 29.63 -8.96 -5.04
CA VAL A 420 30.25 -8.15 -3.96
C VAL A 420 31.78 -8.32 -3.90
N ASP A 421 32.31 -9.50 -4.25
CA ASP A 421 33.76 -9.77 -4.27
C ASP A 421 34.49 -9.08 -5.44
N LEU A 422 33.74 -8.64 -6.44
CA LEU A 422 34.21 -7.91 -7.62
C LEU A 422 34.14 -6.39 -7.44
N VAL A 423 33.45 -5.93 -6.39
CA VAL A 423 33.28 -4.51 -6.07
C VAL A 423 34.45 -4.03 -5.23
N LYS A 424 34.94 -2.82 -5.53
CA LYS A 424 35.94 -2.16 -4.71
C LYS A 424 35.29 -1.14 -3.79
N PHE A 425 35.84 -1.06 -2.58
CA PHE A 425 35.39 -0.19 -1.52
C PHE A 425 36.48 0.78 -1.09
N TYR A 426 36.10 1.88 -0.45
CA TYR A 426 37.02 2.80 0.21
C TYR A 426 36.55 3.09 1.64
N GLY A 427 37.50 3.27 2.55
CA GLY A 427 37.23 3.45 3.97
C GLY A 427 37.41 4.89 4.43
N LYS A 428 36.77 5.24 5.54
CA LYS A 428 36.81 6.61 6.10
C LYS A 428 38.24 7.10 6.40
N ARG A 429 39.14 6.20 6.79
CA ARG A 429 40.55 6.53 7.11
C ARG A 429 41.40 6.80 5.87
N ASN A 430 41.10 6.12 4.76
CA ASN A 430 41.87 6.20 3.51
C ASN A 430 40.90 6.31 2.32
N PRO A 431 40.22 7.46 2.13
CA PRO A 431 39.16 7.61 1.12
C PRO A 431 39.64 7.57 -0.34
N ASN A 432 40.96 7.62 -0.55
CA ASN A 432 41.59 7.56 -1.87
C ASN A 432 42.27 6.22 -2.16
N ILE A 433 42.12 5.23 -1.27
CA ILE A 433 42.69 3.89 -1.46
C ILE A 433 41.54 2.89 -1.59
N SER A 434 41.50 2.21 -2.73
CA SER A 434 40.52 1.16 -2.98
C SER A 434 40.97 -0.17 -2.37
N HIS A 435 40.04 -0.92 -1.79
CA HIS A 435 40.27 -2.26 -1.24
C HIS A 435 39.06 -3.16 -1.53
N ARG A 436 39.21 -4.48 -1.38
CA ARG A 436 38.07 -5.40 -1.43
C ARG A 436 37.47 -5.54 -0.03
N ALA A 437 36.16 -5.79 0.04
CA ALA A 437 35.53 -6.10 1.32
C ALA A 437 36.17 -7.37 1.90
N PRO A 438 36.68 -7.34 3.15
CA PRO A 438 37.19 -8.54 3.80
C PRO A 438 36.07 -9.58 3.94
N PRO A 439 36.29 -10.88 3.66
CA PRO A 439 35.26 -11.91 3.78
C PRO A 439 34.52 -11.91 5.13
N GLU A 440 35.24 -11.65 6.21
CA GLU A 440 34.73 -11.52 7.58
C GLU A 440 33.78 -10.32 7.79
N CYS A 441 33.86 -9.30 6.93
CA CYS A 441 32.96 -8.14 6.95
C CYS A 441 31.74 -8.31 6.05
N VAL A 442 31.72 -9.30 5.13
CA VAL A 442 30.64 -9.46 4.14
C VAL A 442 29.47 -10.29 4.68
N SER A 443 29.69 -11.33 5.49
CA SER A 443 28.68 -12.13 6.24
C SER A 443 29.05 -13.60 6.17
N HIS A 444 28.94 -14.29 7.31
CA HIS A 444 29.10 -15.74 7.42
C HIS A 444 27.84 -16.53 7.02
N VAL A 445 26.76 -15.85 6.60
CA VAL A 445 25.43 -16.45 6.35
C VAL A 445 25.14 -16.63 4.85
N PHE A 446 26.10 -16.29 3.97
CA PHE A 446 25.89 -16.44 2.52
C PHE A 446 26.18 -17.85 1.99
N SER A 447 25.41 -18.25 0.98
CA SER A 447 25.61 -19.49 0.20
C SER A 447 26.99 -19.54 -0.43
N GLU A 448 27.61 -20.72 -0.47
CA GLU A 448 28.88 -20.97 -1.16
C GLU A 448 28.74 -20.87 -2.70
N SER A 449 27.53 -21.09 -3.23
CA SER A 449 27.23 -20.94 -4.66
C SER A 449 26.49 -19.63 -4.95
N SER A 450 26.86 -18.99 -6.06
CA SER A 450 26.22 -17.75 -6.59
C SER A 450 25.27 -17.98 -7.76
N GLN A 451 25.08 -19.24 -8.15
CA GLN A 451 24.29 -19.64 -9.31
C GLN A 451 23.67 -21.04 -9.15
N GLU A 452 22.56 -21.25 -9.84
CA GLU A 452 21.80 -22.49 -9.84
C GLU A 452 21.05 -22.65 -11.17
N LEU A 453 20.79 -23.89 -11.57
CA LEU A 453 19.99 -24.22 -12.73
C LEU A 453 18.58 -24.60 -12.28
N CYS A 454 17.58 -23.97 -12.87
CA CYS A 454 16.19 -24.35 -12.71
C CYS A 454 15.71 -25.07 -13.97
N LEU A 455 15.46 -26.37 -13.85
CA LEU A 455 14.80 -27.17 -14.88
C LEU A 455 13.29 -27.14 -14.62
N ARG A 456 12.50 -26.79 -15.63
CA ARG A 456 11.05 -26.87 -15.64
C ARG A 456 10.59 -27.72 -16.80
N VAL A 457 9.61 -28.57 -16.53
CA VAL A 457 9.01 -29.46 -17.52
C VAL A 457 7.54 -29.07 -17.65
N PHE A 458 7.07 -28.94 -18.88
CA PHE A 458 5.70 -28.62 -19.20
C PHE A 458 5.15 -29.63 -20.21
N THR A 459 3.83 -29.80 -20.20
CA THR A 459 3.12 -30.47 -21.29
C THR A 459 2.26 -29.47 -22.07
N ARG A 460 2.31 -29.55 -23.39
CA ARG A 460 1.44 -28.78 -24.30
C ARG A 460 0.00 -29.30 -24.27
N ASN A 461 -0.16 -30.57 -23.91
CA ASN A 461 -1.44 -31.28 -23.74
C ASN A 461 -1.65 -31.69 -22.27
N PRO A 462 -2.59 -31.07 -21.54
CA PRO A 462 -2.88 -31.41 -20.15
C PRO A 462 -3.26 -32.87 -19.90
N ASP A 463 -3.89 -33.54 -20.86
CA ASP A 463 -4.32 -34.94 -20.72
C ASP A 463 -3.11 -35.89 -20.65
N LYS A 464 -1.97 -35.48 -21.18
CA LYS A 464 -0.70 -36.22 -21.15
C LYS A 464 0.15 -35.92 -19.91
N PHE A 465 -0.37 -35.20 -18.92
CA PHE A 465 0.39 -34.82 -17.71
C PHE A 465 1.08 -36.02 -17.04
N GLY A 466 0.34 -37.09 -16.79
CA GLY A 466 0.86 -38.26 -16.07
C GLY A 466 1.99 -38.97 -16.80
N ILE A 467 1.84 -39.17 -18.12
CA ILE A 467 2.86 -39.84 -18.93
C ILE A 467 4.10 -38.96 -19.09
N VAL A 468 3.94 -37.65 -19.33
CA VAL A 468 5.07 -36.70 -19.41
C VAL A 468 5.87 -36.68 -18.11
N GLN A 469 5.19 -36.69 -16.96
CA GLN A 469 5.85 -36.72 -15.65
C GLN A 469 6.70 -37.98 -15.48
N ALA A 470 6.12 -39.15 -15.75
CA ALA A 470 6.81 -40.43 -15.59
C ALA A 470 7.99 -40.57 -16.57
N SER A 471 7.78 -40.21 -17.84
CA SER A 471 8.81 -40.27 -18.88
C SER A 471 9.95 -39.30 -18.64
N CYS A 472 9.68 -38.11 -18.11
CA CYS A 472 10.74 -37.16 -17.77
C CYS A 472 11.61 -37.67 -16.63
N ARG A 473 11.02 -38.27 -15.60
CA ARG A 473 11.76 -38.90 -14.50
C ARG A 473 12.64 -40.05 -14.99
N ALA A 474 12.10 -40.92 -15.84
CA ALA A 474 12.89 -41.99 -16.46
C ALA A 474 14.04 -41.45 -17.33
N ALA A 475 13.81 -40.38 -18.09
CA ALA A 475 14.85 -39.72 -18.87
C ALA A 475 15.94 -39.11 -17.96
N LEU A 476 15.56 -38.46 -16.85
CA LEU A 476 16.52 -37.96 -15.87
C LEU A 476 17.33 -39.10 -15.23
N ASP A 477 16.68 -40.18 -14.80
CA ASP A 477 17.36 -41.37 -14.25
C ASP A 477 18.36 -41.98 -15.24
N SER A 478 18.09 -41.90 -16.55
CA SER A 478 19.02 -42.36 -17.58
C SER A 478 20.23 -41.45 -17.76
N LEU A 479 20.06 -40.14 -17.52
CA LEU A 479 21.09 -39.12 -17.66
C LEU A 479 22.01 -39.03 -16.43
N PHE A 480 21.53 -39.48 -15.26
CA PHE A 480 22.25 -39.48 -13.99
C PHE A 480 22.37 -40.94 -13.46
N PRO A 481 23.50 -41.63 -13.72
CA PRO A 481 23.67 -43.05 -13.41
C PRO A 481 23.59 -43.38 -11.89
N PRO A 482 23.44 -44.67 -11.50
CA PRO A 482 23.13 -45.10 -10.13
C PRO A 482 24.05 -44.58 -9.03
N ASP A 483 25.35 -44.44 -9.32
CA ASP A 483 26.35 -43.92 -8.37
C ASP A 483 26.19 -42.42 -8.10
N ASP A 484 25.46 -41.72 -8.98
CA ASP A 484 25.19 -40.28 -8.94
C ASP A 484 23.72 -39.98 -8.64
N LYS A 485 22.89 -40.97 -8.24
CA LYS A 485 21.46 -40.76 -7.94
C LYS A 485 21.19 -39.75 -6.83
N ALA A 486 22.15 -39.53 -5.93
CA ALA A 486 22.08 -38.46 -4.93
C ALA A 486 22.16 -37.04 -5.53
N SER A 487 22.57 -36.90 -6.80
CA SER A 487 22.68 -35.63 -7.52
C SER A 487 21.38 -35.17 -8.20
N VAL A 488 20.39 -36.06 -8.37
CA VAL A 488 19.06 -35.69 -8.87
C VAL A 488 18.23 -35.23 -7.66
N PRO A 489 17.91 -33.92 -7.55
CA PRO A 489 17.13 -33.41 -6.43
C PRO A 489 15.71 -33.95 -6.51
N GLU A 490 15.10 -34.26 -5.36
CA GLU A 490 13.66 -34.48 -5.33
C GLU A 490 12.92 -33.19 -5.71
N PRO A 491 11.87 -33.27 -6.54
CA PRO A 491 11.06 -32.10 -6.86
C PRO A 491 10.41 -31.59 -5.56
N PRO A 492 10.39 -30.27 -5.31
CA PRO A 492 9.83 -29.72 -4.07
C PRO A 492 8.37 -30.16 -3.90
N THR A 493 8.09 -30.83 -2.78
CA THR A 493 6.76 -31.33 -2.46
C THR A 493 5.84 -30.17 -2.16
N THR A 494 4.86 -29.92 -3.03
CA THR A 494 3.72 -29.09 -2.64
C THR A 494 2.86 -29.94 -1.71
N PRO A 495 2.51 -29.49 -0.49
CA PRO A 495 1.54 -30.21 0.32
C PRO A 495 0.26 -30.40 -0.49
N LYS A 496 -0.12 -31.65 -0.78
CA LYS A 496 -1.46 -31.92 -1.28
C LYS A 496 -2.41 -31.49 -0.18
N MET A 497 -3.08 -30.34 -0.34
CA MET A 497 -4.38 -30.17 0.30
C MET A 497 -5.24 -31.30 -0.27
N SER A 498 -5.46 -32.33 0.53
CA SER A 498 -6.37 -33.42 0.16
C SER A 498 -7.70 -32.79 -0.23
N PRO A 499 -8.27 -33.13 -1.40
CA PRO A 499 -9.68 -32.85 -1.63
C PRO A 499 -10.42 -33.65 -0.56
N ALA A 500 -11.10 -32.95 0.35
CA ALA A 500 -12.06 -33.62 1.22
C ALA A 500 -13.15 -34.20 0.32
N LEU A 501 -13.03 -35.50 0.05
CA LEU A 501 -14.08 -36.35 -0.48
C LEU A 501 -15.25 -36.33 0.52
N VAL A 502 -16.15 -35.37 0.38
CA VAL A 502 -17.50 -35.50 0.93
C VAL A 502 -18.22 -36.50 0.02
N LYS A 503 -18.21 -37.78 0.42
CA LYS A 503 -19.10 -38.78 -0.16
C LYS A 503 -20.55 -38.36 0.14
N PRO A 504 -21.44 -38.29 -0.87
CA PRO A 504 -22.87 -38.16 -0.60
C PRO A 504 -23.34 -39.39 0.18
N ALA A 505 -24.02 -39.17 1.30
CA ALA A 505 -24.73 -40.23 1.99
C ALA A 505 -25.86 -40.77 1.08
N PRO A 506 -26.13 -42.08 1.06
CA PRO A 506 -27.16 -42.67 0.23
C PRO A 506 -28.55 -42.30 0.78
N PHE A 507 -29.26 -41.42 0.09
CA PHE A 507 -30.70 -41.25 0.33
C PHE A 507 -31.44 -42.34 -0.45
N THR A 508 -31.83 -43.39 0.26
CA THR A 508 -32.77 -44.40 -0.22
C THR A 508 -34.09 -43.78 -0.63
N ALA A 509 -34.60 -44.31 -1.73
CA ALA A 509 -35.84 -43.96 -2.38
C ALA A 509 -37.05 -43.93 -1.44
N GLN A 510 -37.86 -42.89 -1.59
CA GLN A 510 -39.30 -43.05 -1.67
C GLN A 510 -39.89 -41.93 -2.52
N TYR A 511 -40.87 -42.30 -3.33
CA TYR A 511 -41.65 -41.48 -4.28
C TYR A 511 -41.08 -41.31 -5.69
N ASN A 512 -41.07 -42.43 -6.42
CA ASN A 512 -41.64 -42.44 -7.76
C ASN A 512 -43.15 -42.62 -7.61
N GLU A 513 -43.94 -41.63 -8.02
CA GLU A 513 -45.13 -41.86 -8.84
C GLU A 513 -45.63 -40.53 -9.42
N LEU A 514 -46.03 -40.58 -10.70
CA LEU A 514 -46.75 -39.57 -11.48
C LEU A 514 -45.92 -38.40 -12.09
N ARG A 515 -45.23 -38.71 -13.20
CA ARG A 515 -45.18 -37.81 -14.36
C ARG A 515 -45.91 -38.44 -15.54
N ARG A 516 -47.09 -37.93 -15.88
CA ARG A 516 -47.56 -37.87 -17.26
C ARG A 516 -48.38 -36.60 -17.52
N SER A 517 -47.95 -35.95 -18.61
CA SER A 517 -48.66 -35.12 -19.58
C SER A 517 -49.13 -33.69 -19.25
N SER A 518 -48.87 -32.87 -20.28
CA SER A 518 -49.58 -31.66 -20.75
C SER A 518 -49.12 -30.28 -20.24
N LEU A 519 -48.40 -29.57 -21.13
CA LEU A 519 -48.62 -28.14 -21.39
C LEU A 519 -50.05 -27.99 -21.95
N PRO A 520 -50.81 -26.90 -21.66
CA PRO A 520 -50.40 -25.52 -22.01
C PRO A 520 -50.87 -24.36 -21.09
N ARG A 521 -50.23 -23.19 -21.30
CA ARG A 521 -50.62 -21.79 -21.06
C ARG A 521 -51.53 -21.37 -19.86
N SER A 522 -50.96 -20.41 -19.12
CA SER A 522 -51.53 -19.19 -18.52
C SER A 522 -52.50 -19.26 -17.32
N VAL A 523 -52.19 -18.37 -16.36
CA VAL A 523 -53.04 -17.71 -15.34
C VAL A 523 -53.11 -18.33 -13.92
N SER A 524 -52.57 -17.52 -12.99
CA SER A 524 -52.94 -17.24 -11.58
C SER A 524 -52.83 -18.28 -10.45
N THR A 525 -52.03 -17.87 -9.45
CA THR A 525 -52.24 -17.90 -7.96
C THR A 525 -52.13 -19.24 -7.22
N PRO A 526 -51.70 -19.30 -5.92
CA PRO A 526 -51.99 -18.32 -4.86
C PRO A 526 -50.79 -17.82 -4.03
N PHE A 527 -50.77 -16.49 -3.86
CA PHE A 527 -50.13 -15.86 -2.72
C PHE A 527 -50.87 -16.25 -1.44
N ALA A 528 -50.13 -16.71 -0.44
CA ALA A 528 -50.44 -16.43 0.96
C ALA A 528 -49.40 -15.40 1.47
N PRO A 529 -49.82 -14.36 2.21
CA PRO A 529 -49.02 -13.16 2.45
C PRO A 529 -48.21 -13.26 3.77
N ASN A 530 -46.97 -12.78 3.78
CA ASN A 530 -46.22 -12.50 5.00
C ASN A 530 -46.19 -10.97 5.24
N PRO A 531 -46.72 -10.45 6.37
CA PRO A 531 -46.98 -9.04 6.56
C PRO A 531 -45.85 -8.35 7.33
N PHE A 532 -45.07 -7.50 6.67
CA PHE A 532 -44.28 -6.48 7.38
C PHE A 532 -44.18 -5.11 6.68
N THR A 533 -44.88 -4.88 5.55
CA THR A 533 -44.85 -3.57 4.88
C THR A 533 -46.12 -3.19 4.08
N THR A 534 -47.35 -3.50 4.52
CA THR A 534 -48.57 -2.85 3.94
C THR A 534 -49.75 -2.75 4.93
N VAL A 535 -50.42 -1.58 4.94
CA VAL A 535 -51.76 -1.37 5.52
C VAL A 535 -52.83 -1.81 4.50
N PRO A 536 -53.94 -2.47 4.88
CA PRO A 536 -54.92 -2.99 3.92
C PRO A 536 -55.75 -1.89 3.23
N PRO A 537 -56.28 -2.11 2.00
CA PRO A 537 -57.06 -1.11 1.24
C PRO A 537 -58.45 -0.77 1.83
N ASN A 538 -58.88 -1.46 2.88
CA ASN A 538 -60.21 -1.32 3.48
C ASN A 538 -60.20 -0.72 4.88
N TYR A 539 -59.09 -0.08 5.30
CA TYR A 539 -59.09 0.62 6.57
C TYR A 539 -59.88 1.94 6.44
N ARG A 540 -61.11 1.93 6.95
CA ARG A 540 -61.98 3.12 7.01
C ARG A 540 -61.56 4.04 8.15
N GLU A 541 -61.38 5.31 7.81
CA GLU A 541 -61.41 6.42 8.76
C GLU A 541 -62.70 6.35 9.60
N THR A 542 -62.56 6.50 10.92
CA THR A 542 -63.68 6.92 11.75
C THR A 542 -63.41 8.33 12.25
N HIS A 543 -64.38 9.18 11.96
CA HIS A 543 -64.34 10.63 12.07
C HIS A 543 -64.11 11.16 13.50
N SER A 544 -63.58 12.38 13.52
CA SER A 544 -63.34 13.31 14.62
C SER A 544 -64.46 13.45 15.65
N PRO A 545 -64.16 14.09 16.79
CA PRO A 545 -64.90 15.31 17.08
C PRO A 545 -64.00 16.53 17.28
N GLN A 546 -64.47 17.63 16.69
CA GLN A 546 -63.91 18.98 16.76
C GLN A 546 -63.98 19.58 18.17
N ALA A 547 -63.14 20.60 18.33
CA ALA A 547 -62.95 21.47 19.47
C ALA A 547 -64.22 21.98 20.16
N GLN A 548 -64.13 22.18 21.48
CA GLN A 548 -64.75 23.33 22.15
C GLN A 548 -63.87 23.79 23.33
N ALA A 549 -63.62 25.10 23.36
CA ALA A 549 -63.03 25.80 24.49
C ALA A 549 -64.00 25.85 25.68
N VAL A 550 -63.48 26.06 26.90
CA VAL A 550 -63.89 27.11 27.87
C VAL A 550 -63.43 26.75 29.29
N ASN A 551 -62.81 27.75 29.93
CA ASN A 551 -62.63 28.08 31.36
C ASN A 551 -63.09 27.11 32.46
N GLY A 552 -62.27 27.02 33.53
CA GLY A 552 -62.77 26.66 34.86
C GLY A 552 -61.70 26.49 35.94
N LYS A 553 -61.66 27.42 36.89
CA LYS A 553 -60.79 27.50 38.09
C LYS A 553 -61.25 26.57 39.23
N ARG A 554 -60.31 26.36 40.19
CA ARG A 554 -60.46 26.06 41.65
C ARG A 554 -60.79 24.60 42.01
N SER A 555 -59.99 23.87 42.79
CA SER A 555 -59.39 24.02 44.15
C SER A 555 -60.19 23.30 45.23
N ARG A 556 -59.54 22.36 45.93
CA ARG A 556 -59.46 22.13 47.39
C ARG A 556 -59.43 20.63 47.69
N GLY A 557 -58.44 20.25 48.50
CA GLY A 557 -58.29 18.89 49.02
C GLY A 557 -59.16 18.63 50.23
N ASP A 558 -59.25 17.34 50.58
CA ASP A 558 -58.94 16.80 51.91
C ASP A 558 -58.88 15.27 51.84
N SER A 559 -57.92 14.70 52.57
CA SER A 559 -57.58 13.27 52.81
C SER A 559 -58.64 12.58 53.74
N PRO A 560 -58.58 11.26 54.14
CA PRO A 560 -57.43 10.32 54.14
C PRO A 560 -57.67 8.79 53.89
N HIS A 561 -56.56 8.07 53.61
CA HIS A 561 -56.17 6.67 53.97
C HIS A 561 -57.07 5.45 53.59
N VAL A 562 -56.64 4.27 53.07
CA VAL A 562 -55.33 3.55 52.95
C VAL A 562 -55.43 2.37 51.93
N SER A 563 -54.28 2.07 51.29
CA SER A 563 -53.79 0.83 50.62
C SER A 563 -54.22 0.46 49.19
N PRO A 564 -53.38 -0.25 48.38
CA PRO A 564 -51.97 -0.66 48.59
C PRO A 564 -50.96 -0.14 47.54
N ASP A 565 -49.69 -0.15 47.93
CA ASP A 565 -48.51 0.32 47.21
C ASP A 565 -48.31 -0.26 45.79
N TRP A 566 -48.23 0.66 44.82
CA TRP A 566 -47.28 0.63 43.70
C TRP A 566 -46.70 2.04 43.55
N PRO A 567 -45.36 2.22 43.57
CA PRO A 567 -44.75 3.54 43.74
C PRO A 567 -45.01 4.44 42.53
N GLU A 568 -45.51 5.65 42.83
CA GLU A 568 -45.64 6.76 41.90
C GLU A 568 -44.44 6.85 40.98
N SER A 569 -44.72 6.91 39.68
CA SER A 569 -43.81 7.44 38.68
C SER A 569 -43.30 8.78 39.18
N LYS A 570 -42.10 8.78 39.76
CA LYS A 570 -41.34 9.99 40.03
C LYS A 570 -41.44 10.83 38.76
N ARG A 571 -41.98 12.03 38.87
CA ARG A 571 -41.69 13.11 37.94
C ARG A 571 -40.17 13.24 37.91
N VAL A 572 -39.53 12.52 36.99
CA VAL A 572 -38.13 12.72 36.66
C VAL A 572 -38.13 14.14 36.12
N ARG A 573 -37.64 15.10 36.92
CA ARG A 573 -37.17 16.38 36.40
C ARG A 573 -36.41 16.04 35.12
N ALA A 574 -36.71 16.71 34.01
CA ALA A 574 -35.89 16.57 32.81
C ALA A 574 -34.45 16.95 33.19
N MET A 575 -33.67 15.97 33.63
CA MET A 575 -32.26 16.10 33.92
C MET A 575 -31.63 15.98 32.56
N GLY A 576 -30.96 17.02 32.08
CA GLY A 576 -30.20 16.95 30.84
C GLY A 576 -29.05 15.95 30.95
N TYR A 577 -28.38 15.67 29.82
CA TYR A 577 -27.19 14.84 29.74
C TYR A 577 -25.95 15.70 29.46
N GLN A 578 -24.78 15.15 29.72
CA GLN A 578 -23.51 15.82 29.44
C GLN A 578 -22.83 15.29 28.19
N ASN A 579 -22.46 16.22 27.32
CA ASN A 579 -21.56 15.99 26.21
C ASN A 579 -20.12 16.33 26.60
N PRO A 580 -19.11 15.72 25.96
CA PRO A 580 -19.21 14.62 24.99
C PRO A 580 -19.66 13.29 25.65
N ILE A 581 -20.40 12.46 24.92
CA ILE A 581 -20.83 11.13 25.39
C ILE A 581 -19.69 10.09 25.36
N ILE A 582 -18.68 10.31 24.51
CA ILE A 582 -17.44 9.53 24.50
C ILE A 582 -16.26 10.53 24.45
N PRO A 583 -15.65 10.88 25.61
CA PRO A 583 -14.62 11.90 25.71
C PRO A 583 -13.24 11.43 25.25
N GLY A 584 -12.36 12.37 24.93
CA GLY A 584 -11.03 12.12 24.36
C GLY A 584 -11.10 11.74 22.89
N PHE A 585 -9.94 11.38 22.31
CA PHE A 585 -9.75 11.01 20.91
C PHE A 585 -10.71 9.91 20.41
N ASN A 586 -11.90 10.30 20.00
CA ASN A 586 -12.99 9.45 19.48
C ASN A 586 -13.69 10.21 18.33
N PRO A 587 -13.00 10.37 17.19
CA PRO A 587 -13.48 11.15 16.07
C PRO A 587 -14.38 10.32 15.15
N ASP A 588 -14.99 11.00 14.18
CA ASP A 588 -15.67 10.40 13.04
C ASP A 588 -16.66 9.29 13.46
N PRO A 589 -17.63 9.59 14.36
CA PRO A 589 -18.50 8.57 14.94
C PRO A 589 -19.57 8.12 13.95
N THR A 590 -19.62 6.82 13.69
CA THR A 590 -20.78 6.16 13.05
C THR A 590 -21.65 5.50 14.12
N ILE A 591 -22.97 5.49 13.92
CA ILE A 591 -23.92 4.86 14.86
C ILE A 591 -24.80 3.84 14.17
N LEU A 592 -25.02 2.72 14.85
CA LEU A 592 -25.91 1.65 14.40
C LEU A 592 -26.84 1.23 15.55
N ARG A 593 -28.11 0.96 15.24
CA ARG A 593 -29.03 0.26 16.15
C ARG A 593 -29.41 -1.11 15.60
N THR A 594 -29.32 -2.14 16.43
CA THR A 594 -29.95 -3.46 16.18
C THR A 594 -30.86 -3.83 17.34
N GLY A 595 -32.17 -3.81 17.14
CA GLY A 595 -33.12 -4.02 18.23
C GLY A 595 -33.04 -2.91 19.29
N SER A 596 -32.65 -3.27 20.51
CA SER A 596 -32.49 -2.32 21.64
C SER A 596 -31.04 -1.88 21.88
N ASP A 597 -30.12 -2.39 21.07
CA ASP A 597 -28.68 -2.18 21.21
C ASP A 597 -28.21 -1.09 20.25
N TYR A 598 -27.38 -0.20 20.77
CA TYR A 598 -26.73 0.85 20.01
C TYR A 598 -25.22 0.59 20.00
N PHE A 599 -24.61 0.84 18.85
CA PHE A 599 -23.18 0.71 18.66
C PHE A 599 -22.62 1.99 18.07
N VAL A 600 -21.46 2.42 18.56
CA VAL A 600 -20.68 3.50 17.96
C VAL A 600 -19.30 2.97 17.60
N ALA A 601 -18.81 3.33 16.42
CA ALA A 601 -17.43 3.11 16.02
C ALA A 601 -16.77 4.45 15.68
N THR A 602 -15.47 4.57 15.94
CA THR A 602 -14.70 5.81 15.74
C THR A 602 -13.36 5.51 15.09
N SER A 603 -12.79 6.48 14.37
CA SER A 603 -11.46 6.35 13.77
C SER A 603 -10.36 6.17 14.83
N THR A 604 -9.27 5.49 14.46
CA THR A 604 -8.13 5.21 15.36
C THR A 604 -6.78 5.60 14.79
N PHE A 605 -6.73 5.95 13.50
CA PHE A 605 -5.50 6.36 12.85
C PHE A 605 -4.42 5.29 13.07
N GLU A 606 -3.23 5.68 13.53
CA GLU A 606 -2.09 4.80 13.72
C GLU A 606 -2.19 3.89 14.93
N PHE A 607 -3.21 4.02 15.77
CA PHE A 607 -3.34 3.23 17.00
C PHE A 607 -3.96 1.86 16.72
N PHE A 608 -3.41 0.83 17.38
CA PHE A 608 -3.84 -0.56 17.28
C PHE A 608 -4.11 -1.15 18.68
N PRO A 609 -5.12 -2.02 18.88
CA PRO A 609 -6.13 -2.45 17.92
C PRO A 609 -6.96 -1.27 17.38
N GLY A 610 -7.44 -1.42 16.15
CA GLY A 610 -8.05 -0.36 15.37
C GLY A 610 -9.58 -0.42 15.35
N VAL A 611 -10.19 0.76 15.29
CA VAL A 611 -11.64 1.00 15.28
C VAL A 611 -12.36 0.35 16.49
N PRO A 612 -12.41 1.04 17.66
CA PRO A 612 -13.14 0.55 18.83
C PRO A 612 -14.64 0.52 18.53
N ILE A 613 -15.31 -0.47 19.10
CA ILE A 613 -16.76 -0.60 19.10
C ILE A 613 -17.26 -0.33 20.52
N TYR A 614 -18.07 0.70 20.65
CA TYR A 614 -18.78 1.07 21.86
C TYR A 614 -20.20 0.51 21.82
N HIS A 615 -20.71 0.05 22.95
CA HIS A 615 -22.07 -0.45 23.10
C HIS A 615 -22.84 0.38 24.12
N SER A 616 -24.12 0.62 23.83
CA SER A 616 -25.07 1.26 24.73
C SER A 616 -26.48 0.67 24.58
N LYS A 617 -27.30 0.87 25.60
CA LYS A 617 -28.75 0.60 25.58
C LYS A 617 -29.58 1.89 25.63
N ASP A 618 -28.95 3.03 25.86
CA ASP A 618 -29.64 4.29 26.20
C ASP A 618 -29.00 5.56 25.62
N LEU A 619 -27.97 5.41 24.77
CA LEU A 619 -27.20 6.48 24.14
C LEU A 619 -26.32 7.32 25.09
N ILE A 620 -26.36 7.05 26.40
CA ILE A 620 -25.62 7.81 27.42
C ILE A 620 -24.49 6.97 28.01
N LYS A 621 -24.77 5.75 28.45
CA LYS A 621 -23.75 4.86 29.01
C LYS A 621 -23.12 4.05 27.89
N TRP A 622 -21.83 4.27 27.66
CA TRP A 622 -21.06 3.59 26.62
C TRP A 622 -19.95 2.72 27.23
N GLU A 623 -19.85 1.48 26.75
CA GLU A 623 -18.80 0.54 27.13
C GLU A 623 -18.07 0.02 25.88
N THR A 624 -16.74 -0.01 25.89
CA THR A 624 -15.96 -0.59 24.78
C THR A 624 -16.07 -2.12 24.82
N ILE A 625 -16.68 -2.71 23.80
CA ILE A 625 -16.87 -4.17 23.71
C ILE A 625 -15.78 -4.87 22.90
N GLY A 626 -15.03 -4.13 22.08
CA GLY A 626 -13.91 -4.67 21.31
C GLY A 626 -13.45 -3.74 20.20
N HIS A 627 -12.67 -4.28 19.27
CA HIS A 627 -12.15 -3.56 18.10
C HIS A 627 -12.37 -4.36 16.82
N ALA A 628 -12.69 -3.69 15.71
CA ALA A 628 -12.91 -4.38 14.44
C ALA A 628 -11.59 -4.88 13.81
N PHE A 629 -10.49 -4.15 14.01
CA PHE A 629 -9.14 -4.50 13.55
C PHE A 629 -8.25 -4.87 14.74
N ASN A 630 -8.28 -6.14 15.16
CA ASN A 630 -7.57 -6.62 16.35
C ASN A 630 -6.49 -7.67 16.05
N ARG A 631 -6.28 -8.03 14.78
CA ARG A 631 -5.25 -9.00 14.37
C ARG A 631 -4.26 -8.39 13.39
N PRO A 632 -2.95 -8.68 13.53
CA PRO A 632 -1.95 -8.24 12.56
C PRO A 632 -2.22 -8.66 11.10
N ASN A 633 -2.88 -9.80 10.89
CA ASN A 633 -3.25 -10.27 9.55
C ASN A 633 -4.39 -9.46 8.91
N GLN A 634 -5.21 -8.75 9.71
CA GLN A 634 -6.21 -7.82 9.15
C GLN A 634 -5.53 -6.55 8.65
N LEU A 635 -4.56 -6.01 9.39
CA LEU A 635 -3.83 -4.81 9.00
C LEU A 635 -2.45 -4.68 9.67
N MET A 636 -1.40 -4.62 8.85
CA MET A 636 -0.02 -4.38 9.30
C MET A 636 0.37 -2.91 9.08
N MET A 637 0.34 -2.11 10.13
CA MET A 637 0.58 -0.65 10.08
C MET A 637 2.06 -0.25 10.24
N ARG A 638 3.01 -1.14 9.93
CA ARG A 638 4.45 -0.84 10.01
C ARG A 638 4.80 0.37 9.16
N GLY A 639 5.50 1.35 9.73
CA GLY A 639 5.89 2.55 9.02
C GLY A 639 4.71 3.46 8.63
N THR A 640 3.52 3.33 9.23
CA THR A 640 2.40 4.27 8.97
C THR A 640 2.74 5.68 9.45
N ALA A 641 2.40 6.71 8.69
CA ALA A 641 2.61 8.12 9.05
C ALA A 641 1.93 8.51 10.37
N PRO A 642 2.50 9.46 11.15
CA PRO A 642 1.78 10.24 12.15
C PRO A 642 0.41 10.71 11.66
N SER A 643 -0.65 10.42 12.43
CA SER A 643 -2.06 10.64 12.05
C SER A 643 -2.51 9.94 10.75
N GLY A 644 -1.73 8.99 10.23
CA GLY A 644 -2.15 8.02 9.21
C GLY A 644 -2.95 6.89 9.84
N GLY A 645 -3.11 5.77 9.14
CA GLY A 645 -3.79 4.56 9.62
C GLY A 645 -5.26 4.54 9.27
N LEU A 646 -6.11 4.09 10.20
CA LEU A 646 -7.55 3.88 9.98
C LEU A 646 -8.36 5.16 10.21
N PHE A 647 -8.85 5.75 9.12
CA PHE A 647 -9.67 6.96 9.07
C PHE A 647 -11.15 6.65 9.40
N ALA A 648 -12.08 7.56 9.09
CA ALA A 648 -13.49 7.43 9.43
C ALA A 648 -14.06 6.04 9.10
N PRO A 649 -14.62 5.33 10.09
CA PRO A 649 -15.32 4.08 9.86
C PRO A 649 -16.82 4.32 9.69
N THR A 650 -17.49 3.44 8.95
CA THR A 650 -18.95 3.37 8.87
C THR A 650 -19.44 1.98 9.24
N LEU A 651 -20.42 1.90 10.15
CA LEU A 651 -20.97 0.66 10.69
C LEU A 651 -22.41 0.47 10.23
N ARG A 652 -22.69 -0.67 9.57
CA ARG A 652 -24.00 -0.99 9.00
C ARG A 652 -24.39 -2.43 9.32
N TYR A 653 -25.69 -2.71 9.33
CA TYR A 653 -26.21 -4.06 9.53
C TYR A 653 -27.11 -4.46 8.37
N ASN A 654 -26.82 -5.59 7.75
CA ASN A 654 -27.64 -6.13 6.68
C ASN A 654 -27.62 -7.65 6.69
N LYS A 655 -28.79 -8.28 6.47
CA LYS A 655 -28.96 -9.74 6.32
C LYS A 655 -28.18 -10.59 7.36
N GLY A 656 -28.20 -10.19 8.64
CA GLY A 656 -27.57 -10.96 9.71
C GLY A 656 -26.09 -10.63 9.98
N TYR A 657 -25.49 -9.70 9.23
CA TYR A 657 -24.10 -9.30 9.38
C TYR A 657 -23.97 -7.83 9.75
N TYR A 658 -23.02 -7.56 10.64
CA TYR A 658 -22.45 -6.24 10.87
C TYR A 658 -21.31 -6.05 9.87
N TYR A 659 -21.32 -4.94 9.15
CA TYR A 659 -20.29 -4.50 8.22
C TYR A 659 -19.64 -3.24 8.77
N LEU A 660 -18.32 -3.24 8.88
CA LEU A 660 -17.56 -2.05 9.21
C LEU A 660 -16.62 -1.75 8.05
N ILE A 661 -16.85 -0.64 7.36
CA ILE A 661 -16.03 -0.14 6.27
C ILE A 661 -15.20 1.07 6.75
N THR A 662 -13.96 1.22 6.28
CA THR A 662 -13.06 2.32 6.65
C THR A 662 -11.95 2.45 5.61
N THR A 663 -11.10 3.46 5.75
CA THR A 663 -9.99 3.74 4.84
C THR A 663 -8.66 3.71 5.57
N TRP A 664 -7.66 3.07 4.95
CA TRP A 664 -6.29 3.07 5.43
C TRP A 664 -5.39 4.01 4.63
N PHE A 665 -4.76 4.95 5.35
CA PHE A 665 -3.70 5.85 4.88
C PHE A 665 -2.34 5.45 5.46
N ASP A 666 -1.42 4.90 4.67
CA ASP A 666 -0.08 4.59 5.20
C ASP A 666 0.92 5.75 5.09
N VAL A 667 0.63 6.71 4.21
CA VAL A 667 1.34 7.99 4.02
C VAL A 667 0.34 9.15 4.05
N ILE A 668 0.77 10.30 4.57
CA ILE A 668 0.05 11.58 4.48
C ILE A 668 1.04 12.59 3.91
N SER A 669 0.68 13.24 2.81
CA SER A 669 1.52 14.22 2.10
C SER A 669 1.03 15.65 2.41
N PRO A 670 1.93 16.64 2.58
CA PRO A 670 3.34 16.55 2.95
C PRO A 670 3.51 15.97 4.38
N PRO A 671 4.70 15.52 4.81
CA PRO A 671 6.04 15.69 4.23
C PRO A 671 6.70 14.40 3.76
N ASP A 672 5.96 13.31 3.64
CA ASP A 672 6.47 12.06 3.09
C ASP A 672 6.85 12.17 1.59
N ASN A 673 6.49 13.28 0.91
CA ASN A 673 6.73 13.57 -0.51
C ASN A 673 6.37 12.40 -1.46
N VAL A 674 5.44 11.55 -1.01
CA VAL A 674 4.90 10.41 -1.74
C VAL A 674 3.39 10.55 -1.72
N THR A 675 2.79 10.70 -2.88
CA THR A 675 1.33 10.64 -3.03
C THR A 675 0.95 9.19 -3.27
N ARG A 676 0.14 8.61 -2.38
CA ARG A 676 -0.46 7.29 -2.56
C ARG A 676 -1.95 7.38 -2.32
N THR A 677 -2.73 6.82 -3.23
CA THR A 677 -4.18 6.72 -3.07
C THR A 677 -4.49 5.85 -1.84
N PRO A 678 -5.32 6.33 -0.91
CA PRO A 678 -5.71 5.56 0.26
C PRO A 678 -6.60 4.38 -0.15
N ARG A 679 -6.64 3.33 0.68
CA ARG A 679 -7.40 2.11 0.38
C ARG A 679 -8.56 1.93 1.33
N SER A 680 -9.77 1.91 0.78
CA SER A 680 -10.97 1.57 1.51
C SER A 680 -11.17 0.05 1.57
N MET A 681 -11.66 -0.44 2.71
CA MET A 681 -11.90 -1.86 2.95
C MET A 681 -12.96 -2.05 4.03
N TYR A 682 -13.66 -3.19 3.99
CA TYR A 682 -14.58 -3.57 5.06
C TYR A 682 -14.27 -4.94 5.67
N VAL A 683 -14.65 -5.08 6.93
CA VAL A 683 -14.69 -6.35 7.67
C VAL A 683 -16.13 -6.63 8.10
N LYS A 684 -16.48 -7.90 8.27
CA LYS A 684 -17.83 -8.29 8.70
C LYS A 684 -17.83 -9.33 9.81
N THR A 685 -18.87 -9.32 10.63
CA THR A 685 -19.13 -10.32 11.69
C THR A 685 -20.62 -10.58 11.84
N LYS A 686 -21.00 -11.78 12.31
CA LYS A 686 -22.37 -12.06 12.78
C LYS A 686 -22.58 -11.67 14.24
N ASN A 687 -21.50 -11.59 15.02
CA ASN A 687 -21.53 -11.29 16.44
C ASN A 687 -20.57 -10.14 16.75
N ILE A 688 -21.11 -8.93 16.87
CA ILE A 688 -20.34 -7.72 17.16
C ILE A 688 -19.74 -7.70 18.59
N PHE A 689 -20.28 -8.52 19.50
CA PHE A 689 -19.77 -8.64 20.88
C PHE A 689 -18.53 -9.54 21.00
N ASP A 690 -18.19 -10.27 19.94
CA ASP A 690 -16.98 -11.09 19.88
C ASP A 690 -16.00 -10.52 18.85
N GLU A 691 -15.01 -9.78 19.33
CA GLU A 691 -14.01 -9.14 18.47
C GLU A 691 -13.17 -10.16 17.68
N THR A 692 -13.12 -11.42 18.09
CA THR A 692 -12.37 -12.44 17.34
C THR A 692 -13.06 -12.86 16.04
N GLN A 693 -14.36 -12.56 15.89
CA GLN A 693 -15.19 -13.01 14.77
C GLN A 693 -15.21 -12.06 13.57
N TRP A 694 -14.59 -10.87 13.67
CA TRP A 694 -14.43 -9.99 12.51
C TRP A 694 -13.60 -10.69 11.43
N SER A 695 -14.08 -10.65 10.19
CA SER A 695 -13.39 -11.24 9.04
C SER A 695 -12.04 -10.57 8.75
N ASP A 696 -11.27 -11.17 7.84
CA ASP A 696 -10.21 -10.46 7.14
C ASP A 696 -10.83 -9.41 6.20
N PRO A 697 -10.08 -8.34 5.82
CA PRO A 697 -10.63 -7.23 5.06
C PRO A 697 -10.94 -7.62 3.61
N VAL A 698 -12.07 -7.12 3.11
CA VAL A 698 -12.40 -7.08 1.69
C VAL A 698 -12.15 -5.65 1.20
N TYR A 699 -11.28 -5.49 0.22
CA TYR A 699 -10.95 -4.18 -0.37
C TYR A 699 -11.96 -3.80 -1.44
N VAL A 700 -12.17 -2.50 -1.63
CA VAL A 700 -13.08 -1.97 -2.65
C VAL A 700 -12.29 -1.19 -3.71
N ASP A 701 -12.76 -1.19 -4.96
CA ASP A 701 -12.07 -0.53 -6.08
C ASP A 701 -12.21 1.00 -6.06
N GLN A 702 -13.33 1.48 -5.49
CA GLN A 702 -13.68 2.90 -5.46
C GLN A 702 -12.62 3.71 -4.69
N PRO A 703 -11.99 4.72 -5.31
CA PRO A 703 -10.97 5.52 -4.65
C PRO A 703 -11.56 6.45 -3.60
N GLY A 704 -10.71 6.90 -2.69
CA GLY A 704 -11.02 7.90 -1.70
C GLY A 704 -11.27 7.38 -0.30
N PHE A 705 -11.79 8.27 0.53
CA PHE A 705 -11.93 8.08 1.96
C PHE A 705 -13.36 8.35 2.43
N ASP A 706 -13.58 8.19 3.74
CA ASP A 706 -14.90 8.23 4.36
C ASP A 706 -15.96 7.35 3.67
N PRO A 707 -15.68 6.05 3.51
CA PRO A 707 -16.57 5.15 2.80
C PRO A 707 -17.85 4.87 3.60
N ASP A 708 -19.00 4.86 2.94
CA ASP A 708 -20.27 4.36 3.48
C ASP A 708 -20.89 3.30 2.57
N LEU A 709 -21.47 2.27 3.18
CA LEU A 709 -22.24 1.22 2.52
C LEU A 709 -23.73 1.47 2.72
N PHE A 710 -24.42 1.84 1.65
CA PHE A 710 -25.87 1.95 1.62
C PHE A 710 -26.50 0.71 0.99
N PHE A 711 -27.27 -0.03 1.79
CA PHE A 711 -28.04 -1.20 1.35
C PHE A 711 -29.47 -0.77 1.03
N ASP A 712 -29.88 -0.86 -0.23
CA ASP A 712 -31.22 -0.44 -0.66
C ASP A 712 -32.21 -1.62 -0.73
N ASP A 713 -33.50 -1.28 -0.76
CA ASP A 713 -34.62 -2.23 -0.81
C ASP A 713 -34.66 -3.03 -2.12
N ASP A 714 -33.98 -2.55 -3.17
CA ASP A 714 -33.85 -3.26 -4.45
C ASP A 714 -32.80 -4.38 -4.42
N GLY A 715 -32.11 -4.54 -3.28
CA GLY A 715 -31.09 -5.55 -3.06
C GLY A 715 -29.68 -5.15 -3.48
N LYS A 716 -29.49 -3.94 -4.02
CA LYS A 716 -28.19 -3.39 -4.41
C LYS A 716 -27.46 -2.79 -3.23
N VAL A 717 -26.14 -2.64 -3.40
CA VAL A 717 -25.26 -2.01 -2.42
C VAL A 717 -24.52 -0.88 -3.09
N TYR A 718 -24.64 0.31 -2.53
CA TYR A 718 -24.01 1.52 -3.00
C TYR A 718 -22.89 1.91 -2.04
N LEU A 719 -21.72 2.19 -2.60
CA LEU A 719 -20.55 2.70 -1.89
C LEU A 719 -20.38 4.18 -2.23
N SER A 720 -20.39 5.03 -1.22
CA SER A 720 -20.03 6.45 -1.39
C SER A 720 -18.66 6.73 -0.77
N THR A 721 -17.84 7.55 -1.42
CA THR A 721 -16.53 8.00 -0.93
C THR A 721 -16.29 9.47 -1.24
N ALA A 722 -15.45 10.12 -0.43
CA ALA A 722 -14.93 11.46 -0.68
C ALA A 722 -13.63 11.38 -1.49
N TYR A 723 -13.53 12.16 -2.58
CA TYR A 723 -12.33 12.19 -3.41
C TYR A 723 -12.09 13.52 -4.14
N GLY A 724 -10.87 13.71 -4.64
CA GLY A 724 -10.45 14.88 -5.40
C GLY A 724 -11.24 15.05 -6.70
N ALA A 725 -12.08 16.08 -6.78
CA ALA A 725 -12.95 16.32 -7.93
C ALA A 725 -12.19 16.77 -9.20
N ASN A 726 -11.07 17.47 -9.02
CA ASN A 726 -10.23 17.95 -10.11
C ASN A 726 -9.66 16.79 -10.95
N ASP A 727 -9.29 15.69 -10.29
CA ASP A 727 -8.73 14.50 -10.93
C ASP A 727 -9.75 13.77 -11.83
N PHE A 728 -11.04 14.11 -11.68
CA PHE A 728 -12.16 13.56 -12.46
C PHE A 728 -12.79 14.59 -13.41
N GLY A 729 -12.10 15.69 -13.73
CA GLY A 729 -12.58 16.67 -14.70
C GLY A 729 -13.61 17.65 -14.16
N HIS A 730 -13.67 17.83 -12.82
CA HIS A 730 -14.61 18.76 -12.17
C HIS A 730 -13.89 19.90 -11.40
N PRO A 731 -13.15 20.80 -12.09
CA PRO A 731 -12.21 21.76 -11.49
C PRO A 731 -12.82 22.85 -10.59
N ASN A 732 -14.16 22.99 -10.57
CA ASN A 732 -14.88 24.03 -9.83
C ASN A 732 -15.60 23.50 -8.56
N SER A 733 -15.43 22.20 -8.25
CA SER A 733 -16.21 21.50 -7.21
C SER A 733 -15.62 21.57 -5.81
N GLY A 734 -14.43 22.16 -5.68
CA GLY A 734 -13.66 22.17 -4.44
C GLY A 734 -12.56 21.11 -4.42
N TYR A 735 -11.95 20.91 -3.24
CA TYR A 735 -10.89 19.93 -3.07
C TYR A 735 -11.44 18.51 -2.92
N PHE A 736 -12.60 18.32 -2.26
CA PHE A 736 -13.25 17.02 -2.12
C PHE A 736 -14.73 17.07 -2.49
N SER A 737 -15.17 16.03 -3.19
CA SER A 737 -16.55 15.80 -3.63
C SER A 737 -16.94 14.35 -3.38
N ILE A 738 -18.25 14.07 -3.37
CA ILE A 738 -18.78 12.73 -3.16
C ILE A 738 -18.94 12.01 -4.48
N PHE A 739 -18.44 10.79 -4.50
CA PHE A 739 -18.60 9.85 -5.59
C PHE A 739 -19.33 8.61 -5.07
N THR A 740 -20.25 8.07 -5.87
CA THR A 740 -21.02 6.87 -5.51
C THR A 740 -20.91 5.84 -6.63
N THR A 741 -20.79 4.56 -6.25
CA THR A 741 -20.81 3.43 -7.18
C THR A 741 -21.59 2.26 -6.58
N GLU A 742 -22.15 1.39 -7.42
CA GLU A 742 -22.71 0.09 -7.02
C GLU A 742 -21.57 -0.93 -6.86
N ILE A 743 -21.60 -1.77 -5.83
CA ILE A 743 -20.57 -2.79 -5.57
C ILE A 743 -21.16 -4.18 -5.32
N ASP A 744 -20.38 -5.24 -5.58
CA ASP A 744 -20.65 -6.57 -5.06
C ASP A 744 -20.10 -6.68 -3.63
N ILE A 745 -21.00 -6.79 -2.65
CA ILE A 745 -20.63 -6.87 -1.23
C ILE A 745 -19.89 -8.16 -0.81
N ASN A 746 -19.72 -9.13 -1.70
CA ASN A 746 -18.93 -10.33 -1.43
C ASN A 746 -17.47 -10.17 -1.85
N THR A 747 -17.23 -9.51 -2.98
CA THR A 747 -15.88 -9.36 -3.56
C THR A 747 -15.28 -7.99 -3.31
N GLY A 748 -16.12 -6.97 -3.12
CA GLY A 748 -15.72 -5.56 -3.05
C GLY A 748 -15.61 -4.89 -4.41
N ASP A 749 -15.83 -5.62 -5.50
CA ASP A 749 -15.69 -5.13 -6.87
C ASP A 749 -16.76 -4.09 -7.20
N SER A 750 -16.38 -3.06 -7.95
CA SER A 750 -17.35 -2.11 -8.51
C SER A 750 -18.16 -2.76 -9.65
N ILE A 751 -19.48 -2.65 -9.56
CA ILE A 751 -20.44 -3.11 -10.58
C ILE A 751 -20.69 -2.00 -11.62
N THR A 752 -20.58 -0.74 -11.20
CA THR A 752 -20.74 0.43 -12.07
C THR A 752 -19.49 1.31 -12.07
N GLU A 753 -19.40 2.20 -13.04
CA GLU A 753 -18.43 3.30 -13.00
C GLU A 753 -18.70 4.21 -11.80
N SER A 754 -17.63 4.82 -11.29
CA SER A 754 -17.71 5.83 -10.24
C SER A 754 -18.45 7.07 -10.74
N ARG A 755 -19.49 7.49 -10.03
CA ARG A 755 -20.31 8.65 -10.43
C ARG A 755 -20.07 9.80 -9.48
N PHE A 756 -19.73 10.96 -10.03
CA PHE A 756 -19.79 12.22 -9.28
C PHE A 756 -21.24 12.48 -8.87
N THR A 757 -21.53 12.43 -7.58
CA THR A 757 -22.90 12.59 -7.07
C THR A 757 -23.13 13.94 -6.41
N HIS A 758 -22.13 14.50 -5.74
CA HIS A 758 -22.33 15.73 -4.99
C HIS A 758 -21.06 16.56 -4.76
N GLN A 759 -21.25 17.88 -4.70
CA GLN A 759 -20.24 18.86 -4.31
C GLN A 759 -20.80 19.82 -3.25
N SER A 760 -19.91 20.34 -2.41
CA SER A 760 -20.29 21.35 -1.42
C SER A 760 -20.90 22.59 -2.07
N PRO A 761 -22.09 23.06 -1.62
CA PRO A 761 -22.72 24.29 -2.10
C PRO A 761 -22.11 25.56 -1.47
N LEU A 762 -21.15 25.42 -0.55
CA LEU A 762 -20.54 26.54 0.15
C LEU A 762 -19.89 27.54 -0.82
N PRO A 763 -19.85 28.84 -0.47
CA PRO A 763 -19.19 29.84 -1.30
C PRO A 763 -17.68 29.56 -1.42
N ILE A 764 -17.06 30.08 -2.48
CA ILE A 764 -15.66 29.77 -2.85
C ILE A 764 -14.63 30.25 -1.81
N ASP A 765 -15.01 31.19 -0.94
CA ASP A 765 -14.22 31.72 0.17
C ASP A 765 -14.24 30.79 1.41
N THR A 766 -15.09 29.76 1.41
CA THR A 766 -15.10 28.69 2.40
C THR A 766 -14.56 27.41 1.76
N PRO A 767 -13.68 26.65 2.44
CA PRO A 767 -13.17 25.39 1.90
C PRO A 767 -14.31 24.45 1.47
N ARG A 768 -14.36 24.11 0.18
CA ARG A 768 -15.31 23.13 -0.37
C ARG A 768 -14.73 21.73 -0.20
N LEU A 769 -15.03 21.12 0.93
CA LEU A 769 -14.52 19.82 1.38
C LEU A 769 -15.71 18.94 1.75
N ALA A 770 -16.44 18.40 0.77
CA ALA A 770 -17.53 17.46 1.06
C ALA A 770 -16.94 16.07 1.34
N GLU A 771 -17.17 15.57 2.56
CA GLU A 771 -16.70 14.28 3.06
C GLU A 771 -17.74 13.61 3.96
N GLY A 772 -17.44 12.45 4.56
CA GLY A 772 -18.35 11.78 5.51
C GLY A 772 -19.76 11.51 4.97
N ALA A 773 -19.89 11.06 3.72
CA ALA A 773 -21.20 10.92 3.08
C ALA A 773 -21.98 9.70 3.60
N HIS A 774 -23.15 9.94 4.21
CA HIS A 774 -24.04 8.87 4.66
C HIS A 774 -25.41 8.94 3.99
N ILE A 775 -25.84 7.85 3.36
CA ILE A 775 -27.12 7.78 2.65
C ILE A 775 -28.13 6.98 3.48
N TYR A 776 -29.34 7.52 3.62
CA TYR A 776 -30.48 6.89 4.29
C TYR A 776 -31.69 6.89 3.38
N LYS A 777 -32.54 5.87 3.49
CA LYS A 777 -33.86 5.88 2.86
C LYS A 777 -34.93 5.91 3.93
N ILE A 778 -35.67 7.01 4.00
CA ILE A 778 -36.65 7.27 5.04
C ILE A 778 -37.97 7.63 4.35
N ASN A 779 -39.00 6.80 4.57
CA ASN A 779 -40.32 6.95 3.96
C ASN A 779 -40.25 7.13 2.43
N GLY A 780 -39.45 6.29 1.76
CA GLY A 780 -39.27 6.30 0.29
C GLY A 780 -38.47 7.49 -0.25
N THR A 781 -37.89 8.32 0.60
CA THR A 781 -37.02 9.45 0.21
C THR A 781 -35.58 9.15 0.61
N TYR A 782 -34.65 9.38 -0.30
CA TYR A 782 -33.22 9.26 -0.02
C TYR A 782 -32.74 10.56 0.63
N TYR A 783 -32.01 10.46 1.73
CA TYR A 783 -31.33 11.57 2.37
C TYR A 783 -29.83 11.28 2.35
N MET A 784 -29.04 12.31 2.14
CA MET A 784 -27.59 12.25 2.27
C MET A 784 -27.14 13.28 3.30
N MET A 785 -26.30 12.86 4.23
CA MET A 785 -25.55 13.74 5.12
C MET A 785 -24.12 13.86 4.61
N THR A 786 -23.49 15.03 4.76
CA THR A 786 -22.06 15.22 4.49
C THR A 786 -21.44 16.19 5.48
N ALA A 787 -20.23 15.87 5.93
CA ALA A 787 -19.35 16.82 6.59
C ALA A 787 -18.78 17.80 5.57
N GLU A 788 -18.74 19.09 5.93
CA GLU A 788 -18.21 20.13 5.04
C GLU A 788 -17.29 21.13 5.76
N ALA A 789 -16.48 21.82 4.96
CA ALA A 789 -15.50 22.85 5.36
C ALA A 789 -14.28 22.37 6.17
N GLY A 790 -14.08 21.04 6.27
CA GLY A 790 -12.95 20.42 6.94
C GLY A 790 -13.07 20.40 8.46
N THR A 791 -12.32 19.52 9.11
CA THR A 791 -12.51 19.14 10.53
C THR A 791 -11.96 20.16 11.57
N ASP A 792 -11.84 21.44 11.21
CA ASP A 792 -11.41 22.54 12.10
C ASP A 792 -12.64 23.37 12.57
N VAL A 793 -12.46 24.58 13.12
CA VAL A 793 -13.53 25.43 13.65
C VAL A 793 -14.63 25.75 12.63
N GLN A 794 -14.36 25.63 11.33
CA GLN A 794 -15.34 25.81 10.25
C GLN A 794 -16.20 24.57 9.97
N HIS A 795 -15.87 23.42 10.56
CA HIS A 795 -16.55 22.14 10.35
C HIS A 795 -18.05 22.27 10.61
N ARG A 796 -18.85 21.67 9.72
CA ARG A 796 -20.31 21.67 9.79
C ARG A 796 -20.88 20.43 9.12
N GLU A 797 -22.11 20.11 9.48
CA GLU A 797 -22.87 19.04 8.84
C GLU A 797 -23.97 19.60 7.94
N MET A 798 -24.09 19.03 6.74
CA MET A 798 -25.08 19.40 5.74
C MET A 798 -26.01 18.21 5.45
N SER A 799 -27.23 18.48 5.00
CA SER A 799 -28.13 17.45 4.50
C SER A 799 -28.76 17.81 3.16
N TYR A 800 -28.96 16.77 2.38
CA TYR A 800 -29.59 16.79 1.08
C TYR A 800 -30.63 15.67 0.99
N ARG A 801 -31.53 15.75 0.00
CA ARG A 801 -32.48 14.67 -0.30
C ARG A 801 -32.68 14.44 -1.79
N SER A 802 -33.10 13.24 -2.15
CA SER A 802 -33.44 12.84 -3.51
C SER A 802 -34.69 11.96 -3.53
N LYS A 803 -35.50 12.10 -4.58
CA LYS A 803 -36.66 11.24 -4.87
C LYS A 803 -36.35 10.15 -5.89
N THR A 804 -35.20 10.23 -6.57
CA THR A 804 -34.85 9.37 -7.70
C THR A 804 -33.98 8.19 -7.29
N GLY A 805 -33.10 8.35 -6.30
CA GLY A 805 -32.20 7.29 -5.86
C GLY A 805 -30.91 7.80 -5.23
N PRO A 806 -29.98 6.88 -4.90
CA PRO A 806 -28.71 7.18 -4.23
C PRO A 806 -27.68 7.91 -5.11
N TYR A 807 -27.95 8.08 -6.41
CA TYR A 807 -27.12 8.90 -7.30
C TYR A 807 -27.58 10.36 -7.39
N GLY A 808 -28.64 10.74 -6.68
CA GLY A 808 -29.26 12.05 -6.84
C GLY A 808 -30.12 12.18 -8.11
N PRO A 809 -30.41 13.42 -8.58
CA PRO A 809 -29.86 14.68 -8.07
C PRO A 809 -30.29 14.99 -6.64
N TRP A 810 -29.44 15.73 -5.93
CA TRP A 810 -29.62 16.06 -4.51
C TRP A 810 -30.15 17.49 -4.34
N GLU A 811 -31.32 17.62 -3.72
CA GLU A 811 -31.92 18.88 -3.26
C GLU A 811 -31.30 19.26 -1.91
N GLU A 812 -30.88 20.52 -1.74
CA GLU A 812 -30.32 21.02 -0.48
C GLU A 812 -31.40 21.28 0.58
N SER A 813 -31.12 20.91 1.83
CA SER A 813 -32.00 21.24 2.96
C SER A 813 -32.03 22.75 3.21
N PRO A 814 -33.22 23.38 3.33
CA PRO A 814 -33.34 24.78 3.71
C PRO A 814 -32.93 25.05 5.17
N TYR A 815 -32.64 24.00 5.95
CA TYR A 815 -32.19 24.07 7.34
C TYR A 815 -30.67 23.90 7.50
N ASN A 816 -29.92 23.85 6.39
CA ASN A 816 -28.47 23.75 6.44
C ASN A 816 -27.79 25.00 7.02
N PRO A 817 -26.62 24.87 7.68
CA PRO A 817 -26.05 23.61 8.16
C PRO A 817 -26.82 23.07 9.39
N LEU A 818 -26.94 21.74 9.47
CA LEU A 818 -27.64 21.04 10.55
C LEU A 818 -26.97 21.22 11.91
N VAL A 819 -25.63 21.22 11.95
CA VAL A 819 -24.83 21.56 13.12
C VAL A 819 -23.61 22.37 12.69
N PHE A 820 -23.35 23.49 13.38
CA PHE A 820 -22.20 24.37 13.14
C PHE A 820 -21.97 25.32 14.33
N ASN A 821 -21.17 24.90 15.30
CA ASN A 821 -20.82 25.75 16.44
C ASN A 821 -19.84 26.88 16.09
N GLY A 822 -19.12 26.78 14.97
CA GLY A 822 -18.11 27.77 14.55
C GLY A 822 -18.66 29.15 14.18
N ARG A 823 -20.00 29.33 14.18
CA ARG A 823 -20.64 30.66 14.10
C ARG A 823 -20.19 31.57 15.23
N ASN A 824 -19.92 31.00 16.39
CA ASN A 824 -19.43 31.71 17.56
C ASN A 824 -18.18 31.00 18.11
N LEU A 825 -17.02 31.54 17.82
CA LEU A 825 -15.75 30.97 18.29
C LEU A 825 -15.64 30.95 19.82
N SER A 826 -16.39 31.78 20.55
CA SER A 826 -16.40 31.76 22.02
C SER A 826 -17.05 30.52 22.63
N GLN A 827 -17.66 29.64 21.82
CA GLN A 827 -18.31 28.43 22.31
C GLN A 827 -17.30 27.43 22.88
N PRO A 828 -17.61 26.75 23.99
CA PRO A 828 -16.70 25.79 24.60
C PRO A 828 -16.61 24.46 23.84
N ILE A 829 -17.44 24.28 22.81
CA ILE A 829 -17.43 23.18 21.86
C ILE A 829 -17.33 23.78 20.47
N LEU A 830 -16.34 23.37 19.67
CA LEU A 830 -16.12 23.81 18.29
C LEU A 830 -15.94 22.60 17.37
N ALA A 831 -15.71 22.86 16.07
CA ALA A 831 -15.43 21.86 15.05
C ALA A 831 -16.48 20.74 14.94
N THR A 832 -17.76 21.08 15.10
CA THR A 832 -18.88 20.12 15.11
C THR A 832 -19.28 19.68 13.70
N GLY A 833 -19.23 18.39 13.39
CA GLY A 833 -19.62 17.83 12.08
C GLY A 833 -19.36 16.33 12.01
N HIS A 834 -19.33 15.76 10.80
CA HIS A 834 -19.11 14.33 10.54
C HIS A 834 -20.10 13.46 11.31
N ALA A 835 -21.38 13.68 11.01
CA ALA A 835 -22.49 13.15 11.78
C ALA A 835 -23.10 11.88 11.16
N ASP A 836 -23.60 10.98 12.02
CA ASP A 836 -24.42 9.82 11.66
C ASP A 836 -25.70 9.84 12.52
N MET A 837 -26.81 9.33 11.99
CA MET A 837 -28.11 9.39 12.66
C MET A 837 -28.68 8.01 12.99
N VAL A 838 -29.46 7.95 14.07
CA VAL A 838 -30.16 6.74 14.48
C VAL A 838 -31.57 7.03 14.95
N GLN A 839 -32.49 6.14 14.60
CA GLN A 839 -33.83 6.10 15.18
C GLN A 839 -33.89 5.13 16.35
N THR A 840 -34.45 5.56 17.48
CA THR A 840 -34.70 4.73 18.66
C THR A 840 -35.93 3.83 18.48
N PRO A 841 -36.11 2.79 19.32
CA PRO A 841 -37.31 1.94 19.28
C PRO A 841 -38.64 2.68 19.46
N ASN A 842 -38.63 3.83 20.14
CA ASN A 842 -39.81 4.67 20.34
C ASN A 842 -39.99 5.76 19.25
N GLY A 843 -39.22 5.68 18.16
CA GLY A 843 -39.35 6.55 16.99
C GLY A 843 -38.66 7.92 17.10
N GLN A 844 -37.98 8.21 18.21
CA GLN A 844 -37.16 9.42 18.35
C GLN A 844 -35.89 9.30 17.51
N TRP A 845 -35.39 10.41 17.01
CA TRP A 845 -34.17 10.44 16.22
C TRP A 845 -33.06 11.19 16.97
N TRP A 846 -31.84 10.71 16.80
CA TRP A 846 -30.63 11.27 17.42
C TRP A 846 -29.49 11.28 16.40
N ALA A 847 -28.62 12.28 16.50
CA ALA A 847 -27.37 12.38 15.77
C ALA A 847 -26.20 12.16 16.71
N VAL A 848 -25.24 11.33 16.31
CA VAL A 848 -23.88 11.39 16.83
C VAL A 848 -23.02 12.19 15.85
N PHE A 849 -22.04 12.91 16.35
CA PHE A 849 -21.12 13.72 15.53
C PHE A 849 -19.86 14.02 16.33
N LEU A 850 -18.77 14.37 15.64
CA LEU A 850 -17.56 14.77 16.31
C LEU A 850 -17.61 16.24 16.73
N GLY A 851 -16.78 16.62 17.70
CA GLY A 851 -16.52 17.99 18.09
C GLY A 851 -15.25 18.10 18.93
N THR A 852 -14.88 19.30 19.33
CA THR A 852 -13.66 19.53 20.13
C THR A 852 -13.93 20.41 21.35
N ARG A 853 -13.17 20.19 22.44
CA ARG A 853 -13.12 21.07 23.63
C ARG A 853 -11.83 21.88 23.66
N PRO A 854 -11.76 23.07 23.04
CA PRO A 854 -10.59 23.93 23.08
C PRO A 854 -10.37 24.51 24.48
N GLN A 855 -9.10 24.69 24.88
CA GLN A 855 -8.75 25.25 26.19
C GLN A 855 -9.09 26.74 26.34
N ASN A 856 -9.10 27.49 25.24
CA ASN A 856 -9.48 28.90 25.20
C ASN A 856 -10.27 29.19 23.91
N PRO A 857 -11.61 29.13 23.94
CA PRO A 857 -12.43 29.33 22.75
C PRO A 857 -12.39 30.78 22.24
N THR A 858 -12.13 31.76 23.12
CA THR A 858 -12.22 33.19 22.76
C THR A 858 -11.09 33.73 21.86
N ASN A 859 -10.02 32.97 21.66
CA ASN A 859 -8.90 33.36 20.82
C ASN A 859 -8.68 32.29 19.73
N SER A 860 -8.21 32.71 18.54
CA SER A 860 -7.80 31.85 17.42
C SER A 860 -6.69 30.81 17.74
N GLY A 861 -6.23 30.74 18.98
CA GLY A 861 -5.25 29.78 19.49
C GLY A 861 -5.82 28.69 20.41
N GLY A 862 -7.14 28.54 20.53
CA GLY A 862 -7.76 27.48 21.33
C GLY A 862 -7.42 26.08 20.80
N ARG A 863 -6.52 25.37 21.49
CA ARG A 863 -5.98 24.08 21.05
C ARG A 863 -6.72 22.88 21.70
N PRO A 864 -7.42 22.01 20.95
CA PRO A 864 -8.07 20.83 21.51
C PRO A 864 -7.09 19.69 21.83
N GLN A 865 -6.43 19.77 22.98
CA GLN A 865 -5.45 18.77 23.44
C GLN A 865 -5.98 17.31 23.45
N LEU A 866 -7.29 17.14 23.64
CA LEU A 866 -7.96 15.84 23.74
C LEU A 866 -8.26 15.25 22.35
N GLY A 867 -8.01 15.99 21.28
CA GLY A 867 -8.45 15.66 19.93
C GLY A 867 -9.95 15.88 19.75
N ARG A 868 -10.49 15.22 18.73
CA ARG A 868 -11.92 15.21 18.39
C ARG A 868 -12.63 14.12 19.22
N GLU A 869 -13.78 14.45 19.79
CA GLU A 869 -14.55 13.64 20.74
C GLU A 869 -15.97 13.39 20.17
N THR A 870 -16.71 12.41 20.68
CA THR A 870 -18.06 12.08 20.19
C THR A 870 -19.16 12.77 21.01
N PHE A 871 -20.06 13.46 20.33
CA PHE A 871 -21.18 14.21 20.88
C PHE A 871 -22.53 13.61 20.44
N LEU A 872 -23.58 13.93 21.18
CA LEU A 872 -24.95 13.50 20.91
C LEU A 872 -25.91 14.69 20.90
N ALA A 873 -26.85 14.73 19.96
CA ALA A 873 -27.95 15.69 19.95
C ALA A 873 -29.26 15.09 19.39
N PRO A 874 -30.43 15.56 19.84
CA PRO A 874 -31.69 15.04 19.33
C PRO A 874 -32.00 15.62 17.94
N ILE A 875 -32.56 14.80 17.06
CA ILE A 875 -33.07 15.22 15.74
C ILE A 875 -34.58 15.47 15.83
N GLN A 876 -35.05 16.52 15.16
CA GLN A 876 -36.47 16.85 15.03
C GLN A 876 -36.87 16.91 13.55
N TRP A 877 -37.91 16.16 13.19
CA TRP A 877 -38.49 16.20 11.85
C TRP A 877 -39.45 17.39 11.71
N THR A 878 -39.36 18.03 10.56
CA THR A 878 -40.16 19.18 10.15
C THR A 878 -41.37 18.71 9.32
N LYS A 879 -42.38 19.56 9.17
CA LYS A 879 -43.64 19.20 8.48
C LYS A 879 -43.45 18.97 6.98
N ASP A 880 -42.45 19.62 6.38
CA ASP A 880 -42.04 19.56 4.98
C ASP A 880 -41.08 18.38 4.69
N GLY A 881 -40.92 17.48 5.66
CA GLY A 881 -40.17 16.24 5.50
C GLY A 881 -38.65 16.39 5.65
N TRP A 882 -38.15 17.55 6.05
CA TRP A 882 -36.75 17.73 6.44
C TRP A 882 -36.54 17.46 7.93
N TYR A 883 -35.31 17.58 8.41
CA TYR A 883 -34.98 17.48 9.83
C TYR A 883 -33.92 18.49 10.25
N THR A 884 -33.86 18.74 11.56
CA THR A 884 -32.85 19.60 12.20
C THR A 884 -32.17 18.86 13.34
N ILE A 885 -30.92 19.20 13.65
CA ILE A 885 -30.24 18.74 14.86
C ILE A 885 -30.36 19.83 15.92
N ASN A 886 -30.80 19.47 17.13
CA ASN A 886 -30.96 20.39 18.26
C ASN A 886 -31.81 21.64 17.93
N ASN A 887 -32.83 21.52 17.07
CA ASN A 887 -33.60 22.64 16.53
C ASN A 887 -32.73 23.77 15.93
N GLY A 888 -31.59 23.44 15.33
CA GLY A 888 -30.64 24.40 14.74
C GLY A 888 -29.84 25.23 15.76
N LYS A 889 -29.92 24.90 17.06
CA LYS A 889 -29.18 25.60 18.12
C LYS A 889 -27.78 25.01 18.30
N ASP A 890 -26.86 25.86 18.76
CA ASP A 890 -25.50 25.46 19.13
C ASP A 890 -25.50 24.29 20.13
N ILE A 891 -24.51 23.41 19.97
CA ILE A 891 -24.27 22.28 20.87
C ILE A 891 -23.53 22.78 22.10
N THR A 892 -23.98 22.37 23.28
CA THR A 892 -23.37 22.75 24.57
C THR A 892 -23.03 21.52 25.39
N PHE A 893 -22.29 21.69 26.49
CA PHE A 893 -22.01 20.59 27.40
C PHE A 893 -23.26 20.01 28.03
N ASN A 894 -24.23 20.85 28.41
CA ASN A 894 -25.45 20.41 29.09
C ASN A 894 -26.60 20.43 28.10
N MET A 895 -26.97 19.26 27.61
CA MET A 895 -28.03 19.12 26.63
C MET A 895 -29.34 18.67 27.30
N PRO A 896 -30.50 19.20 26.89
CA PRO A 896 -31.78 18.78 27.46
C PRO A 896 -32.17 17.36 27.01
N GLY A 897 -32.95 16.65 27.81
CA GLY A 897 -33.57 15.37 27.41
C GLY A 897 -33.15 14.19 28.28
N LEU A 898 -32.27 13.34 27.76
CA LEU A 898 -31.77 12.12 28.42
C LEU A 898 -31.07 12.44 29.75
N TYR A 899 -30.90 11.41 30.60
CA TYR A 899 -30.31 11.56 31.92
C TYR A 899 -28.80 11.83 31.89
N ASN A 900 -28.26 12.51 32.92
CA ASN A 900 -26.82 12.66 33.10
C ASN A 900 -26.21 11.46 33.83
N LEU A 901 -25.08 10.94 33.32
CA LEU A 901 -24.30 9.89 33.98
C LEU A 901 -23.10 10.51 34.72
N ALA A 902 -22.96 10.20 36.02
CA ALA A 902 -21.80 10.65 36.78
C ALA A 902 -20.52 9.92 36.32
N THR A 903 -19.50 10.68 35.93
CA THR A 903 -18.19 10.12 35.59
C THR A 903 -17.41 9.75 36.86
N PRO A 904 -16.78 8.56 36.94
CA PRO A 904 -15.92 8.20 38.07
C PRO A 904 -14.82 9.24 38.31
N LYS A 905 -14.55 9.57 39.59
CA LYS A 905 -13.47 10.49 39.97
C LYS A 905 -12.07 9.90 39.78
N THR A 906 -11.97 8.58 39.83
CA THR A 906 -10.72 7.83 39.70
C THR A 906 -10.97 6.60 38.85
N TRP A 907 -10.06 6.33 37.91
CA TRP A 907 -9.95 5.07 37.20
C TRP A 907 -8.58 4.46 37.50
N LYS A 908 -8.53 3.13 37.71
CA LYS A 908 -7.30 2.42 38.05
C LYS A 908 -7.30 1.03 37.45
N ASP A 909 -6.17 0.67 36.85
CA ASP A 909 -5.87 -0.70 36.46
C ASP A 909 -4.65 -1.19 37.25
N SER A 910 -4.79 -2.35 37.88
CA SER A 910 -3.70 -3.00 38.64
C SER A 910 -3.17 -4.25 37.94
N PHE A 911 -3.57 -4.47 36.69
CA PHE A 911 -3.06 -5.54 35.81
C PHE A 911 -3.16 -6.93 36.42
N LYS A 912 -4.31 -7.26 37.01
CA LYS A 912 -4.55 -8.56 37.66
C LYS A 912 -4.82 -9.64 36.61
N GLY A 913 -3.75 -10.15 35.99
CA GLY A 913 -3.79 -11.23 35.00
C GLY A 913 -4.19 -10.80 33.58
N ALA A 914 -4.74 -9.59 33.43
CA ALA A 914 -5.10 -8.96 32.15
C ALA A 914 -5.20 -7.44 32.34
N PHE A 915 -5.43 -6.73 31.23
CA PHE A 915 -5.89 -5.34 31.27
C PHE A 915 -7.31 -5.26 31.83
N ALA A 916 -7.62 -4.17 32.55
CA ALA A 916 -8.94 -3.96 33.17
C ALA A 916 -10.06 -3.69 32.14
N ASP A 917 -9.71 -3.18 30.96
CA ASP A 917 -10.63 -2.96 29.85
C ASP A 917 -9.89 -3.00 28.50
N LYS A 918 -10.64 -2.84 27.40
CA LYS A 918 -10.14 -2.92 26.02
C LYS A 918 -9.64 -1.57 25.47
N ASN A 919 -9.39 -0.57 26.32
CA ASN A 919 -8.95 0.77 25.91
C ASN A 919 -7.44 0.98 26.04
N TYR A 920 -6.66 -0.08 25.80
CA TYR A 920 -5.21 -0.02 25.68
C TYR A 920 -4.79 -0.18 24.23
N TYR A 921 -3.91 0.70 23.79
CA TYR A 921 -3.45 0.77 22.40
C TYR A 921 -1.93 0.70 22.34
N THR A 922 -1.41 0.16 21.26
CA THR A 922 -0.05 0.40 20.77
C THR A 922 -0.11 1.45 19.66
N VAL A 923 0.99 2.15 19.43
CA VAL A 923 1.16 2.88 18.17
C VAL A 923 1.63 1.87 17.12
N ARG A 924 0.86 1.73 16.05
CA ARG A 924 0.99 0.75 14.96
C ARG A 924 0.80 -0.70 15.43
N THR A 925 0.77 -1.62 14.46
CA THR A 925 0.53 -3.04 14.68
C THR A 925 1.76 -3.71 15.31
N PRO A 926 1.63 -4.36 16.49
CA PRO A 926 2.74 -5.04 17.13
C PRO A 926 3.17 -6.28 16.32
N TYR A 927 4.45 -6.37 16.03
CA TYR A 927 5.05 -7.48 15.27
C TYR A 927 5.41 -8.69 16.14
N LYS A 928 5.46 -8.52 17.46
CA LYS A 928 5.64 -9.59 18.45
C LYS A 928 5.10 -9.17 19.82
N PRO A 929 4.76 -10.13 20.70
CA PRO A 929 4.46 -9.82 22.10
C PRO A 929 5.68 -9.23 22.83
N PHE A 930 5.45 -8.20 23.65
CA PHE A 930 6.48 -7.55 24.47
C PHE A 930 6.07 -7.36 25.94
N HIS A 931 4.95 -7.97 26.36
CA HIS A 931 4.44 -7.84 27.72
C HIS A 931 4.06 -9.18 28.36
N SER A 932 3.95 -9.19 29.68
CA SER A 932 3.40 -10.30 30.46
C SER A 932 2.79 -9.82 31.77
N PHE A 933 1.80 -10.56 32.29
CA PHE A 933 1.19 -10.30 33.59
C PHE A 933 1.79 -11.26 34.65
N PRO A 934 2.72 -10.79 35.51
CA PRO A 934 3.28 -11.62 36.56
C PRO A 934 2.24 -12.05 37.60
N LYS A 935 2.41 -13.25 38.18
CA LYS A 935 1.51 -13.78 39.23
C LYS A 935 1.43 -12.90 40.48
N SER A 936 2.46 -12.11 40.75
CA SER A 936 2.51 -11.14 41.84
C SER A 936 1.65 -9.88 41.60
N GLY A 937 1.05 -9.75 40.42
CA GLY A 937 0.33 -8.55 39.97
C GLY A 937 1.25 -7.54 39.27
N GLY A 938 0.64 -6.64 38.49
CA GLY A 938 1.35 -5.66 37.66
C GLY A 938 1.51 -6.09 36.20
N LEU A 939 2.26 -5.30 35.45
CA LEU A 939 2.57 -5.50 34.03
C LEU A 939 4.09 -5.44 33.83
N ASP A 940 4.66 -6.49 33.26
CA ASP A 940 6.06 -6.50 32.82
C ASP A 940 6.12 -6.07 31.35
N LEU A 941 6.90 -5.03 31.04
CA LEU A 941 7.27 -4.65 29.69
C LEU A 941 8.71 -5.03 29.38
N ARG A 942 8.92 -5.71 28.26
CA ARG A 942 10.24 -5.97 27.67
C ARG A 942 10.48 -4.91 26.59
N GLY A 943 11.33 -3.94 26.89
CA GLY A 943 11.61 -2.88 25.93
C GLY A 943 12.27 -3.41 24.66
N ASN A 944 11.96 -2.78 23.55
CA ASN A 944 12.56 -3.07 22.25
C ASN A 944 13.50 -1.93 21.82
N VAL A 945 14.07 -2.06 20.62
CA VAL A 945 15.04 -1.09 20.08
C VAL A 945 14.40 0.27 19.76
N TYR A 946 13.07 0.35 19.67
CA TYR A 946 12.35 1.53 19.22
C TYR A 946 12.00 2.45 20.38
N THR A 947 12.22 3.72 20.17
CA THR A 947 11.78 4.82 21.03
C THR A 947 10.37 5.25 20.65
N LEU A 948 9.77 6.11 21.47
CA LEU A 948 8.48 6.75 21.15
C LEU A 948 8.57 7.69 19.93
N SER A 949 9.78 8.07 19.49
CA SER A 949 9.98 8.95 18.34
C SER A 949 10.17 8.19 17.02
N ASP A 950 10.24 6.86 17.06
CA ASP A 950 10.40 6.05 15.86
C ASP A 950 9.06 5.81 15.18
N ARG A 951 9.06 5.80 13.84
CA ARG A 951 7.91 5.43 13.00
C ARG A 951 7.69 3.90 12.97
N GLU A 952 7.80 3.28 14.14
CA GLU A 952 7.69 1.84 14.39
C GLU A 952 6.84 1.57 15.63
N THR A 953 6.70 0.29 16.01
CA THR A 953 5.98 -0.11 17.23
C THR A 953 6.91 -0.17 18.44
N ALA A 954 6.98 0.91 19.22
CA ALA A 954 7.64 0.92 20.52
C ALA A 954 6.97 -0.05 21.50
N ALA A 955 7.73 -0.60 22.45
CA ALA A 955 7.18 -1.41 23.53
C ALA A 955 6.48 -0.50 24.55
N ALA A 956 5.28 -0.07 24.20
CA ALA A 956 4.48 0.91 24.91
C ALA A 956 2.99 0.57 24.83
N PHE A 957 2.26 0.94 25.87
CA PHE A 957 0.79 0.94 25.89
C PHE A 957 0.28 2.33 26.20
N PHE A 958 -0.77 2.72 25.49
CA PHE A 958 -1.40 4.04 25.56
C PHE A 958 -2.88 3.91 25.91
N ARG A 959 -3.39 4.93 26.60
CA ARG A 959 -4.81 5.13 26.88
C ARG A 959 -5.15 6.59 26.58
N LYS A 960 -6.26 6.80 25.87
CA LYS A 960 -6.76 8.14 25.50
C LYS A 960 -6.92 9.01 26.74
N GLN A 961 -6.43 10.25 26.70
CA GLN A 961 -6.75 11.24 27.72
C GLN A 961 -8.19 11.70 27.51
N SER A 962 -9.04 11.58 28.54
CA SER A 962 -10.46 11.93 28.46
C SER A 962 -10.85 13.23 29.19
N GLU A 963 -9.95 13.75 30.02
CA GLU A 963 -10.21 14.89 30.89
C GLU A 963 -9.11 15.94 30.74
N ILE A 964 -9.50 17.21 30.74
CA ILE A 964 -8.54 18.32 30.60
C ILE A 964 -7.64 18.43 31.83
N SER A 965 -8.23 18.26 33.01
CA SER A 965 -7.55 18.35 34.30
C SER A 965 -7.59 17.01 35.00
N THR A 966 -6.45 16.33 35.08
CA THR A 966 -6.33 14.99 35.66
C THR A 966 -4.89 14.70 36.08
N ILE A 967 -4.68 13.72 36.94
CA ILE A 967 -3.37 13.21 37.30
C ILE A 967 -3.27 11.77 36.83
N PHE A 968 -2.38 11.50 35.88
CA PHE A 968 -1.95 10.14 35.57
C PHE A 968 -0.82 9.73 36.52
N SER A 969 -0.88 8.51 37.04
CA SER A 969 0.18 7.96 37.89
C SER A 969 0.40 6.47 37.67
N THR A 970 1.64 6.04 37.89
CA THR A 970 2.04 4.63 37.88
C THR A 970 3.18 4.40 38.88
N LYS A 971 3.38 3.16 39.31
CA LYS A 971 4.56 2.76 40.08
C LYS A 971 5.44 1.86 39.23
N LEU A 972 6.66 2.32 38.95
CA LEU A 972 7.66 1.63 38.15
C LEU A 972 8.73 1.02 39.04
N THR A 973 9.14 -0.20 38.72
CA THR A 973 10.40 -0.82 39.18
C THR A 973 11.23 -1.19 37.96
N PHE A 974 12.43 -0.63 37.86
CA PHE A 974 13.31 -0.82 36.70
C PHE A 974 14.78 -0.66 37.08
N SER A 975 15.60 -1.62 36.69
CA SER A 975 17.05 -1.63 36.96
C SER A 975 17.83 -1.50 35.65
N PRO A 976 18.05 -0.28 35.14
CA PRO A 976 18.79 -0.08 33.90
C PRO A 976 20.26 -0.48 34.07
N THR A 977 20.87 -1.02 33.01
CA THR A 977 22.29 -1.42 32.98
C THR A 977 23.09 -0.65 31.93
N SER A 978 22.46 0.32 31.27
CA SER A 978 23.02 1.17 30.22
C SER A 978 22.32 2.52 30.24
N THR A 979 23.02 3.58 29.87
CA THR A 979 22.47 4.94 29.67
C THR A 979 21.46 5.01 28.53
N ARG A 980 21.34 3.95 27.72
CA ARG A 980 20.32 3.81 26.68
C ARG A 980 19.02 3.18 27.18
N HIS A 981 19.06 2.52 28.34
CA HIS A 981 17.90 1.84 28.89
C HIS A 981 17.03 2.86 29.64
N GLU A 982 15.77 2.96 29.26
CA GLU A 982 14.80 3.76 29.98
C GLU A 982 13.43 3.08 29.98
N ALA A 983 12.69 3.32 31.06
CA ALA A 983 11.29 2.94 31.17
C ALA A 983 10.56 3.98 31.99
N GLY A 984 9.30 4.23 31.67
CA GLY A 984 8.60 5.35 32.27
C GLY A 984 7.14 5.49 31.87
N ALA A 985 6.59 6.62 32.27
CA ALA A 985 5.30 7.13 31.84
C ALA A 985 5.52 8.21 30.76
N THR A 986 4.55 8.35 29.87
CA THR A 986 4.58 9.36 28.80
C THR A 986 3.22 10.02 28.64
N ILE A 987 3.23 11.28 28.23
CA ILE A 987 2.11 11.90 27.53
C ILE A 987 2.48 12.00 26.05
N TYR A 988 1.70 11.35 25.21
CA TYR A 988 1.99 11.11 23.81
C TYR A 988 0.91 11.72 22.92
N LEU A 989 1.32 12.54 21.95
CA LEU A 989 0.47 12.97 20.84
C LEU A 989 0.91 12.28 19.55
N SER A 990 2.20 12.36 19.24
CA SER A 990 2.80 11.78 18.03
C SER A 990 4.27 11.46 18.27
N ILE A 991 4.94 10.88 17.26
CA ILE A 991 6.39 10.64 17.31
C ILE A 991 7.22 11.92 17.50
N HIS A 992 6.64 13.09 17.19
CA HIS A 992 7.31 14.39 17.33
C HIS A 992 7.03 15.02 18.69
N TYR A 993 5.76 15.04 19.11
CA TYR A 993 5.33 15.68 20.34
C TYR A 993 4.90 14.64 21.36
N HIS A 994 5.81 14.35 22.29
CA HIS A 994 5.58 13.51 23.46
C HIS A 994 6.56 13.91 24.56
N ASN A 995 6.20 13.62 25.81
CA ASN A 995 6.99 14.00 26.98
C ASN A 995 6.98 12.87 28.00
N GLU A 996 8.16 12.51 28.50
CA GLU A 996 8.38 11.30 29.26
C GLU A 996 8.95 11.59 30.64
N ILE A 997 8.61 10.75 31.61
CA ILE A 997 9.26 10.69 32.92
C ILE A 997 9.48 9.23 33.31
N GLY A 998 10.65 8.90 33.82
CA GLY A 998 10.98 7.51 34.09
C GLY A 998 12.30 7.31 34.81
N ILE A 999 12.80 6.06 34.78
CA ILE A 999 14.08 5.66 35.37
C ILE A 999 15.07 5.32 34.24
N THR A 1000 16.30 5.82 34.34
CA THR A 1000 17.43 5.52 33.45
C THR A 1000 18.76 5.61 34.21
N ILE A 1001 19.91 5.50 33.53
CA ILE A 1001 21.22 5.88 34.06
C ILE A 1001 21.54 7.29 33.59
N ASN A 1002 21.82 8.20 34.53
CA ASN A 1002 22.25 9.56 34.21
C ASN A 1002 23.60 9.54 33.49
N PRO A 1003 23.71 10.07 32.26
CA PRO A 1003 24.95 10.02 31.49
C PRO A 1003 26.10 10.83 32.12
N ASN A 1004 25.80 11.81 32.98
CA ASN A 1004 26.79 12.68 33.61
C ASN A 1004 27.38 12.09 34.90
N SER A 1005 26.56 11.40 35.71
CA SER A 1005 26.98 10.84 37.00
C SER A 1005 27.17 9.32 36.98
N ASN A 1006 26.68 8.65 35.94
CA ASN A 1006 26.61 7.20 35.80
C ASN A 1006 25.86 6.49 36.94
N LYS A 1007 24.91 7.19 37.59
CA LYS A 1007 24.03 6.64 38.62
C LYS A 1007 22.63 6.41 38.05
N THR A 1008 21.88 5.48 38.65
CA THR A 1008 20.44 5.36 38.41
C THR A 1008 19.77 6.69 38.76
N ALA A 1009 18.91 7.19 37.88
CA ALA A 1009 18.30 8.49 38.02
C ALA A 1009 16.86 8.50 37.51
N ILE A 1010 16.07 9.43 38.02
CA ILE A 1010 14.84 9.87 37.36
C ILE A 1010 15.25 10.78 36.21
N PHE A 1011 14.68 10.56 35.03
CA PHE A 1011 14.74 11.52 33.93
C PHE A 1011 13.35 12.09 33.65
N ALA A 1012 13.32 13.33 33.17
CA ALA A 1012 12.13 13.89 32.55
C ALA A 1012 12.55 14.60 31.25
N THR A 1013 11.94 14.20 30.14
CA THR A 1013 12.18 14.78 28.81
C THR A 1013 10.93 15.53 28.37
N THR A 1014 11.12 16.77 27.96
CA THR A 1014 10.04 17.63 27.44
C THR A 1014 10.35 18.08 26.01
N ARG A 1015 9.35 18.13 25.14
CA ARG A 1015 9.45 18.59 23.75
C ARG A 1015 8.58 19.82 23.55
N SER A 1016 9.19 20.90 23.07
CA SER A 1016 8.53 22.19 22.85
C SER A 1016 9.14 22.93 21.67
N GLY A 1017 8.46 23.97 21.18
CA GLY A 1017 8.87 24.69 19.98
C GLY A 1017 8.38 24.00 18.71
N GLU A 1018 8.37 24.75 17.60
CA GLU A 1018 7.86 24.30 16.29
C GLU A 1018 8.67 23.14 15.69
N LEU A 1019 9.90 22.93 16.17
CA LEU A 1019 10.78 21.82 15.79
C LEU A 1019 10.75 20.67 16.81
N ALA A 1020 9.83 20.70 17.78
CA ALA A 1020 9.71 19.70 18.85
C ALA A 1020 11.04 19.42 19.60
N THR A 1021 11.77 20.47 19.95
CA THR A 1021 13.09 20.37 20.59
C THR A 1021 13.00 19.71 21.96
N ALA A 1022 13.78 18.64 22.16
CA ALA A 1022 13.83 17.89 23.41
C ALA A 1022 14.76 18.53 24.45
N LYS A 1023 14.31 18.59 25.71
CA LYS A 1023 15.10 18.96 26.88
C LYS A 1023 14.92 17.94 27.99
N THR A 1024 16.02 17.34 28.44
CA THR A 1024 16.03 16.30 29.48
C THR A 1024 16.64 16.82 30.78
N THR A 1025 15.96 16.54 31.89
CA THR A 1025 16.43 16.82 33.26
C THR A 1025 16.65 15.49 33.97
N TYR A 1026 17.78 15.36 34.70
CA TYR A 1026 18.11 14.17 35.48
C TYR A 1026 18.16 14.48 36.98
N VAL A 1027 17.67 13.55 37.79
CA VAL A 1027 17.79 13.57 39.26
C VAL A 1027 18.28 12.22 39.74
N ASP A 1028 19.52 12.18 40.23
CA ASP A 1028 20.13 10.95 40.74
C ASP A 1028 19.33 10.36 41.91
N LEU A 1029 19.09 9.05 41.86
CA LEU A 1029 18.46 8.31 42.94
C LEU A 1029 19.52 7.85 43.95
N PRO A 1030 19.14 7.67 45.24
CA PRO A 1030 20.00 7.04 46.22
C PRO A 1030 20.45 5.64 45.77
N GLN A 1031 21.64 5.22 46.21
CA GLN A 1031 22.19 3.92 45.86
C GLN A 1031 21.23 2.77 46.22
N GLY A 1032 21.00 1.84 45.29
CA GLY A 1032 20.10 0.70 45.48
C GLY A 1032 18.62 0.98 45.22
N VAL A 1033 18.22 2.24 45.02
CA VAL A 1033 16.84 2.59 44.68
C VAL A 1033 16.61 2.42 43.18
N ASN A 1034 15.66 1.55 42.82
CA ASN A 1034 15.27 1.23 41.44
C ASN A 1034 13.74 1.27 41.23
N SER A 1035 12.99 1.84 42.17
CA SER A 1035 11.54 1.96 42.12
C SER A 1035 11.08 3.37 42.48
N ALA A 1036 10.10 3.88 41.73
CA ALA A 1036 9.51 5.20 41.94
C ALA A 1036 8.04 5.21 41.52
N GLN A 1037 7.25 6.09 42.15
CA GLN A 1037 5.95 6.49 41.63
C GLN A 1037 6.18 7.65 40.65
N LEU A 1038 5.56 7.59 39.48
CA LEU A 1038 5.66 8.57 38.41
C LEU A 1038 4.31 9.26 38.25
N PHE A 1039 4.32 10.56 38.02
CA PHE A 1039 3.15 11.41 37.94
C PHE A 1039 3.22 12.31 36.70
N ILE A 1040 2.10 12.39 35.99
CA ILE A 1040 1.86 13.40 34.95
C ILE A 1040 0.60 14.15 35.36
N LYS A 1041 0.77 15.40 35.80
CA LYS A 1041 -0.32 16.30 36.16
C LYS A 1041 -0.70 17.10 34.91
N ALA A 1042 -1.89 16.84 34.37
CA ALA A 1042 -2.46 17.56 33.24
C ALA A 1042 -3.35 18.71 33.74
N GLU A 1043 -3.08 19.92 33.28
CA GLU A 1043 -3.82 21.15 33.59
C GLU A 1043 -4.21 21.86 32.27
N PRO A 1044 -5.17 22.81 32.30
CA PRO A 1044 -5.64 23.45 31.08
C PRO A 1044 -4.59 24.22 30.26
N SER A 1045 -3.40 24.49 30.79
CA SER A 1045 -2.34 25.23 30.08
C SER A 1045 -0.98 24.53 30.12
N GLN A 1046 -0.87 23.41 30.85
CA GLN A 1046 0.43 22.80 31.13
C GLN A 1046 0.31 21.34 31.58
N TYR A 1047 1.35 20.57 31.27
CA TYR A 1047 1.62 19.28 31.89
C TYR A 1047 2.85 19.39 32.79
N SER A 1048 2.75 18.86 34.01
CA SER A 1048 3.87 18.78 34.97
C SER A 1048 4.27 17.34 35.21
N LEU A 1049 5.56 17.04 35.06
CA LEU A 1049 6.16 15.71 35.20
C LEU A 1049 6.85 15.60 36.56
N GLY A 1050 6.42 14.64 37.38
CA GLY A 1050 6.94 14.47 38.72
C GLY A 1050 7.08 13.02 39.17
N TYR A 1051 7.79 12.83 40.27
CA TYR A 1051 8.03 11.51 40.83
C TYR A 1051 7.98 11.55 42.36
N SER A 1052 7.82 10.39 42.99
CA SER A 1052 8.13 10.20 44.42
C SER A 1052 8.82 8.86 44.66
N VAL A 1053 9.70 8.84 45.67
CA VAL A 1053 10.37 7.63 46.16
C VAL A 1053 9.84 7.35 47.56
N GLY A 1054 9.47 6.09 47.84
CA GLY A 1054 8.84 5.72 49.11
C GLY A 1054 7.42 6.29 49.25
N SER A 1055 7.12 6.89 50.42
CA SER A 1055 5.82 7.47 50.78
C SER A 1055 5.76 8.99 50.69
N GLY A 1056 6.76 9.64 50.08
CA GLY A 1056 6.81 11.10 49.95
C GLY A 1056 5.78 11.66 48.95
N SER A 1057 5.49 12.96 49.08
CA SER A 1057 4.69 13.72 48.11
C SER A 1057 5.40 13.81 46.74
N PRO A 1058 4.67 13.93 45.62
CA PRO A 1058 5.27 14.11 44.30
C PRO A 1058 6.16 15.36 44.23
N LYS A 1059 7.37 15.22 43.68
CA LYS A 1059 8.25 16.31 43.29
C LYS A 1059 8.19 16.47 41.77
N TYR A 1060 7.71 17.62 41.30
CA TYR A 1060 7.69 17.95 39.87
C TYR A 1060 9.02 18.56 39.45
N ILE A 1061 9.60 18.05 38.36
CA ILE A 1061 10.97 18.41 37.92
C ILE A 1061 11.03 18.96 36.50
N ALA A 1062 9.96 18.81 35.73
CA ALA A 1062 9.84 19.37 34.39
C ALA A 1062 8.37 19.70 34.11
N SER A 1063 8.16 20.61 33.16
CA SER A 1063 6.83 21.04 32.77
C SER A 1063 6.82 21.52 31.33
N VAL A 1064 5.71 21.34 30.62
CA VAL A 1064 5.55 21.71 29.21
C VAL A 1064 4.16 22.30 28.97
N ASP A 1065 4.08 23.37 28.20
CA ASP A 1065 2.82 24.01 27.80
C ASP A 1065 1.93 23.02 27.00
N SER A 1066 0.66 22.89 27.38
CA SER A 1066 -0.29 21.96 26.74
C SER A 1066 -0.48 22.22 25.25
N LYS A 1067 -0.20 23.44 24.78
CA LYS A 1067 -0.32 23.77 23.35
C LYS A 1067 0.56 22.89 22.44
N TRP A 1068 1.67 22.35 22.97
CA TRP A 1068 2.54 21.46 22.21
C TRP A 1068 1.93 20.07 22.02
N LEU A 1069 0.94 19.69 22.83
CA LEU A 1069 0.18 18.46 22.68
C LEU A 1069 -1.06 18.59 21.78
N GLN A 1070 -0.96 19.51 20.85
CA GLN A 1070 -1.75 19.53 19.62
C GLN A 1070 -0.89 19.98 18.42
N ALA A 1071 0.41 20.25 18.64
CA ALA A 1071 1.28 20.77 17.61
C ALA A 1071 1.67 19.69 16.60
N TYR A 1072 2.04 20.14 15.41
CA TYR A 1072 2.59 19.32 14.34
C TYR A 1072 3.78 20.07 13.74
N LEU A 1073 4.74 19.33 13.21
CA LEU A 1073 5.84 19.95 12.46
C LEU A 1073 5.29 20.46 11.13
N SER A 1074 5.88 21.54 10.58
CA SER A 1074 5.47 22.08 9.28
C SER A 1074 5.35 20.97 8.22
N GLY A 1075 4.22 20.95 7.51
CA GLY A 1075 3.89 19.92 6.53
C GLY A 1075 3.05 18.77 7.08
N TRP A 1076 3.16 18.39 8.36
CA TRP A 1076 2.37 17.31 8.96
C TRP A 1076 0.95 17.77 9.34
N GLN A 1077 0.08 16.80 9.58
CA GLN A 1077 -1.28 17.02 10.10
C GLN A 1077 -1.49 16.24 11.41
N ASN A 1078 -2.47 16.67 12.20
CA ASN A 1078 -2.81 16.04 13.47
C ASN A 1078 -4.31 15.78 13.57
N PHE A 1079 -4.70 14.51 13.44
CA PHE A 1079 -6.09 14.06 13.55
C PHE A 1079 -6.38 13.32 14.86
N VAL A 1080 -5.36 13.17 15.71
CA VAL A 1080 -5.41 12.42 16.96
C VAL A 1080 -5.55 13.34 18.19
N GLY A 1081 -5.53 12.75 19.38
CA GLY A 1081 -5.50 13.47 20.64
C GLY A 1081 -4.45 12.93 21.61
N SER A 1082 -4.25 13.61 22.73
CA SER A 1082 -3.27 13.22 23.74
C SER A 1082 -3.60 11.88 24.39
N HIS A 1083 -2.58 11.08 24.66
CA HIS A 1083 -2.66 9.80 25.35
C HIS A 1083 -1.71 9.76 26.54
N PHE A 1084 -2.14 9.16 27.65
CA PHE A 1084 -1.20 8.71 28.67
C PHE A 1084 -0.68 7.33 28.30
N GLY A 1085 0.60 7.08 28.55
CA GLY A 1085 1.20 5.79 28.25
C GLY A 1085 2.25 5.36 29.26
N ILE A 1086 2.58 4.07 29.18
CA ILE A 1086 3.73 3.46 29.84
C ILE A 1086 4.59 2.77 28.78
N TYR A 1087 5.90 2.82 28.94
CA TYR A 1087 6.82 2.32 27.93
C TYR A 1087 8.14 1.83 28.51
N ALA A 1088 8.86 1.03 27.71
CA ALA A 1088 10.24 0.65 27.95
C ALA A 1088 11.02 0.60 26.62
N THR A 1089 12.25 1.12 26.60
CA THR A 1089 13.09 1.11 25.41
C THR A 1089 14.57 1.05 25.78
N SER A 1090 15.37 0.62 24.82
CA SER A 1090 16.82 0.60 24.88
C SER A 1090 17.49 1.41 23.80
N ASN A 1091 16.73 2.32 23.18
CA ASN A 1091 17.23 3.36 22.28
C ASN A 1091 18.26 2.84 21.27
N GLY A 1092 17.79 1.92 20.41
CA GLY A 1092 18.53 1.33 19.30
C GLY A 1092 19.24 0.01 19.58
N LEU A 1093 19.27 -0.50 20.82
CA LEU A 1093 19.94 -1.77 21.17
C LEU A 1093 18.96 -2.80 21.76
N PRO A 1094 19.27 -4.10 21.76
CA PRO A 1094 18.47 -5.09 22.50
C PRO A 1094 18.56 -4.87 24.02
N MET A 1095 17.47 -5.14 24.75
CA MET A 1095 17.41 -5.08 26.21
C MET A 1095 16.87 -6.38 26.81
N LEU A 1096 17.51 -6.83 27.89
CA LEU A 1096 17.06 -7.99 28.67
C LEU A 1096 16.27 -7.59 29.91
N GLN A 1097 16.50 -6.38 30.42
CA GLN A 1097 15.85 -5.84 31.60
C GLN A 1097 14.36 -5.63 31.33
N LYS A 1098 13.52 -6.01 32.30
CA LYS A 1098 12.08 -5.76 32.27
C LYS A 1098 11.75 -4.56 33.12
N ALA A 1099 10.80 -3.75 32.65
CA ALA A 1099 10.17 -2.70 33.43
C ALA A 1099 8.88 -3.24 34.02
N ASN A 1100 8.76 -3.22 35.35
CA ASN A 1100 7.55 -3.68 36.04
C ASN A 1100 6.71 -2.48 36.47
N PHE A 1101 5.47 -2.43 36.01
CA PHE A 1101 4.48 -1.41 36.37
C PHE A 1101 3.43 -2.03 37.29
N ALA A 1102 3.29 -1.54 38.51
CA ALA A 1102 2.36 -2.14 39.48
C ALA A 1102 0.89 -1.77 39.19
N TYR A 1103 0.64 -0.59 38.61
CA TYR A 1103 -0.68 -0.10 38.25
C TYR A 1103 -0.56 1.08 37.28
N VAL A 1104 -1.65 1.44 36.61
CA VAL A 1104 -1.86 2.77 36.03
C VAL A 1104 -3.15 3.36 36.59
N GLN A 1105 -3.16 4.66 36.83
CA GLN A 1105 -4.29 5.33 37.47
C GLN A 1105 -4.46 6.73 36.92
N THR A 1106 -5.70 7.15 36.70
CA THR A 1106 -6.08 8.54 36.52
C THR A 1106 -7.00 8.97 37.66
N SER A 1107 -6.74 10.14 38.24
CA SER A 1107 -7.59 10.72 39.29
C SER A 1107 -7.83 12.20 38.99
N LYS A 1108 -9.06 12.68 39.25
CA LYS A 1108 -9.34 14.12 39.21
C LYS A 1108 -8.46 14.85 40.24
N GLN A 1109 -8.03 16.05 39.85
CA GLN A 1109 -7.26 16.95 40.71
C GLN A 1109 -8.06 17.40 41.93
#